data_AF-A0A8E2EBL6-F1
#
_entry.id   AF-A0A8E2EBL6-F1
#
_cell.length_a   1.000
_cell.length_b   1.000
_cell.length_c   1.000
_cell.angle_alpha   90.00
_cell.angle_beta   90.00
_cell.angle_gamma   90.00
#
_symmetry.space_group_name_H-M   'P 1'
#
loop_
_entity.id
_entity.type
_entity.pdbx_description
1 polymer ?
#
loop_
_entity_poly.entity_id
_entity_poly.type
_entity_poly.pdbx_seq_one_letter_code
_entity_poly.pdbx_strand_id
1 'polypeptide(L)'
;MASLKKALGRLKPGSNSAPTSDDERIASPTNGDSPTFKSPRNSDNFHSNSGDFTRSSGTFTRNSGTFNSKTDSPSRNSGTFTFNSKTDSPTRANTFPKGHRSSLSGSHSPIRIVREKLHIGEDRDDRDSSSSSEIPLNRDGDPLSRNQLRKHEKQAAEEARKKEIYEREEAQRRKRKETDERAERELPAEVRARYGLRPINGYAGEWKHLARIQIMDLSLQDVGKEVLFRARIHHLRKMSSKFVFFVFRQQTATIQGVLTEHGSIPQHMVYWAEHLDAETVVLVKGVVQEVKAKQGEVTGTTVHDVEISVHELHVESQVTENLPFNVYEAEVTQKEIDDEAALEEHKEGHHRVKISDRTRLNNRVIELRTTASQGIFRIQSGICNLFRSHLDTEGFIEIHTPKLQGSATESGASVFKVEYFGRGAFLAQSPQLAKQMCISADFGKVYEIGAVFRAENSNTYRHLTEYTGLDIEMAIDEHYHEVLRVLDRTFKAIFRGVYDRYRHEIEVVKRQFPHEDLVWLDETPIIPFAEGVRMLNESGWRNEHGHPLPEDEDLGTRDEVQLGRVIKAKYGTDYYVLDKFPASARPFYAMPDPNNPELTNSFDIFLRGQEILSGGQRIHDADMLIKKMEKLKIDPMSMEDYIQGFQWGAPPHGGGGIGLERILMLLLNLGNIRHASLFPRDPKSLPAKAPIKQLRHPEASTMHPPWEGLDRAAANIDYQPIEKLIANYGDASNTSWLEERTEIWRDEHTGAAVGFVPQDGFAITVGDPLCHVSQYTKVMTGYLTYIKKERNLKPIWLLVGHEAEEVLAAKFNWRTFSVVAEQRVDPVANRAAHDSEVQKKIRHAEREGVKIVDIALGKPVPDEIKAKVDSRVKDWLASRKGRQVHLTEIHPWQDMDHRQYHYAIDKDGTICALVVMAQLSPDHGWQVKYSLDFPGAPSGSIEYIVTHALKVVAQSGATTVTFGGGATARFSPGHNLKGTRVKVLSRAYHAIASELKLTNKTEFREKLGAVEDPSYVCYPPHGLGPLGVKAILNFFGDD
;
A
#
# COMPACT_ATOMS: atom_id res chain seq x y z
N MET A 1 42.17 -3.55 25.28
CA MET A 1 43.13 -4.49 24.63
C MET A 1 43.08 -5.92 25.17
N ALA A 2 43.65 -6.24 26.34
CA ALA A 2 43.78 -7.64 26.81
C ALA A 2 42.41 -8.35 27.01
N SER A 3 41.42 -7.65 27.56
CA SER A 3 40.04 -8.15 27.68
C SER A 3 39.41 -8.45 26.31
N LEU A 4 39.61 -7.56 25.32
CA LEU A 4 39.11 -7.73 23.96
C LEU A 4 39.70 -8.98 23.27
N LYS A 5 41.01 -9.25 23.43
CA LYS A 5 41.63 -10.52 22.99
C LYS A 5 40.97 -11.74 23.67
N LYS A 6 40.67 -11.64 24.98
CA LYS A 6 40.03 -12.71 25.78
C LYS A 6 38.57 -12.94 25.39
N ALA A 7 37.87 -11.92 24.91
CA ALA A 7 36.51 -12.02 24.37
C ALA A 7 36.50 -12.65 22.96
N LEU A 8 37.32 -12.14 22.04
CA LEU A 8 37.43 -12.64 20.67
C LEU A 8 37.96 -14.09 20.61
N GLY A 9 38.87 -14.46 21.51
CA GLY A 9 39.44 -15.82 21.60
C GLY A 9 38.44 -16.92 21.99
N ARG A 10 37.21 -16.59 22.41
CA ARG A 10 36.13 -17.55 22.70
C ARG A 10 35.30 -17.95 21.46
N LEU A 11 35.63 -17.43 20.28
CA LEU A 11 34.93 -17.72 19.03
C LEU A 11 35.74 -18.68 18.14
N LYS A 12 35.83 -19.95 18.56
CA LYS A 12 36.22 -21.09 17.71
C LYS A 12 35.13 -22.16 17.73
N PRO A 13 34.88 -22.89 16.62
CA PRO A 13 33.93 -23.99 16.59
C PRO A 13 34.47 -25.21 17.37
N GLY A 14 33.58 -25.89 18.09
CA GLY A 14 33.82 -27.19 18.73
C GLY A 14 32.88 -28.24 18.15
N SER A 15 33.33 -29.49 18.08
CA SER A 15 32.70 -30.58 17.33
C SER A 15 31.53 -31.26 18.04
N ASN A 16 30.79 -32.10 17.28
CA ASN A 16 29.64 -32.87 17.74
C ASN A 16 30.00 -33.86 18.87
N SER A 17 29.06 -34.01 19.81
CA SER A 17 28.84 -35.26 20.55
C SER A 17 27.33 -35.57 20.60
N ALA A 18 26.99 -36.84 20.79
CA ALA A 18 25.67 -37.42 20.54
C ALA A 18 24.79 -37.50 21.83
N PRO A 19 23.47 -37.76 21.73
CA PRO A 19 22.57 -37.72 22.88
C PRO A 19 22.63 -39.00 23.73
N THR A 20 22.27 -38.85 25.01
CA THR A 20 21.86 -39.92 25.92
C THR A 20 20.55 -39.52 26.62
N SER A 21 19.73 -40.50 26.94
CA SER A 21 18.36 -40.34 27.46
C SER A 21 18.27 -40.65 28.97
N ASP A 22 17.03 -40.81 29.43
CA ASP A 22 16.61 -41.41 30.71
C ASP A 22 16.86 -40.54 31.97
N ASP A 23 16.02 -40.55 33.01
CA ASP A 23 14.55 -40.67 33.15
C ASP A 23 14.21 -40.20 34.59
N GLU A 24 13.02 -40.50 35.10
CA GLU A 24 12.65 -40.63 36.53
C GLU A 24 12.49 -39.33 37.37
N ARG A 25 11.21 -39.01 37.59
CA ARG A 25 10.56 -38.78 38.91
C ARG A 25 10.85 -37.53 39.78
N ILE A 26 9.74 -36.85 40.10
CA ILE A 26 9.27 -36.48 41.45
C ILE A 26 10.25 -35.74 42.39
N ALA A 27 9.98 -34.45 42.63
CA ALA A 27 9.70 -33.95 44.00
C ALA A 27 9.17 -32.51 43.99
N SER A 28 8.10 -32.26 44.75
CA SER A 28 7.82 -30.94 45.35
C SER A 28 8.26 -30.96 46.81
N PRO A 29 8.94 -29.93 47.32
CA PRO A 29 8.94 -29.63 48.74
C PRO A 29 8.38 -28.22 49.04
N THR A 30 8.07 -27.96 50.31
CA THR A 30 7.27 -26.82 50.79
C THR A 30 7.90 -26.14 52.02
N ASN A 31 7.62 -24.85 52.21
CA ASN A 31 7.79 -24.05 53.46
C ASN A 31 9.25 -23.90 53.98
N GLY A 32 9.60 -22.98 54.90
CA GLY A 32 8.92 -21.78 55.45
C GLY A 32 9.83 -20.54 55.26
N ASP A 33 9.64 -19.37 55.88
CA ASP A 33 8.83 -18.99 57.06
C ASP A 33 8.20 -17.57 56.93
N SER A 34 7.37 -17.19 57.92
CA SER A 34 6.74 -15.85 58.06
C SER A 34 7.34 -15.07 59.25
N PRO A 35 7.05 -13.75 59.44
CA PRO A 35 5.81 -13.38 60.15
C PRO A 35 5.16 -12.01 59.81
N THR A 36 3.81 -11.99 59.78
CA THR A 36 2.84 -10.96 60.29
C THR A 36 3.12 -9.43 60.12
N PHE A 37 2.14 -8.60 59.73
CA PHE A 37 0.99 -8.25 60.59
C PHE A 37 -0.26 -7.67 59.86
N LYS A 38 -1.42 -8.29 60.15
CA LYS A 38 -2.81 -7.78 60.31
C LYS A 38 -3.41 -6.69 59.36
N SER A 39 -4.38 -7.14 58.56
CA SER A 39 -5.62 -6.42 58.18
C SER A 39 -6.60 -6.30 59.39
N PRO A 40 -7.80 -5.66 59.32
CA PRO A 40 -8.99 -6.36 58.77
C PRO A 40 -10.18 -5.50 58.23
N ARG A 41 -11.25 -6.21 57.78
CA ARG A 41 -12.69 -5.84 57.68
C ARG A 41 -13.22 -5.15 56.39
N ASN A 42 -14.38 -5.54 55.82
CA ASN A 42 -15.17 -6.78 56.01
C ASN A 42 -16.27 -7.04 54.95
N SER A 43 -16.64 -8.33 54.79
CA SER A 43 -17.98 -8.94 54.50
C SER A 43 -18.79 -8.65 53.22
N ASP A 44 -19.32 -9.74 52.66
CA ASP A 44 -20.33 -9.84 51.59
C ASP A 44 -21.81 -9.86 52.07
N ASN A 45 -22.73 -9.76 51.09
CA ASN A 45 -23.99 -10.52 50.92
C ASN A 45 -25.29 -10.26 51.75
N PHE A 46 -26.39 -10.09 50.99
CA PHE A 46 -27.83 -10.38 51.28
C PHE A 46 -28.53 -9.59 52.43
N HIS A 47 -29.87 -9.40 52.49
CA HIS A 47 -31.01 -10.21 52.01
C HIS A 47 -32.36 -9.43 52.01
N SER A 48 -33.45 -10.04 51.47
CA SER A 48 -34.90 -9.74 51.71
C SER A 48 -35.46 -8.38 51.21
N ASN A 49 -36.77 -8.11 50.98
CA ASN A 49 -38.09 -8.83 51.04
C ASN A 49 -39.16 -7.96 50.30
N SER A 50 -40.43 -8.30 50.00
CA SER A 50 -41.19 -9.56 49.76
C SER A 50 -42.69 -9.25 49.44
N GLY A 51 -43.35 -10.01 48.54
CA GLY A 51 -44.82 -9.95 48.28
C GLY A 51 -45.20 -9.46 46.86
N ASP A 52 -46.37 -9.77 46.28
CA ASP A 52 -47.49 -10.61 46.78
C ASP A 52 -48.39 -11.18 45.65
N PHE A 53 -49.26 -12.14 45.98
CA PHE A 53 -50.39 -12.75 45.24
C PHE A 53 -50.24 -13.32 43.82
N THR A 54 -50.46 -14.65 43.75
CA THR A 54 -51.28 -15.30 42.71
C THR A 54 -52.31 -16.22 43.41
N ARG A 55 -53.47 -16.52 42.77
CA ARG A 55 -54.47 -17.44 43.36
C ARG A 55 -55.36 -18.12 42.32
N SER A 56 -55.81 -19.34 42.65
CA SER A 56 -56.64 -20.29 41.88
C SER A 56 -56.06 -20.75 40.53
N SER A 57 -55.78 -22.04 40.23
CA SER A 57 -56.10 -23.38 40.79
C SER A 57 -57.38 -24.08 40.31
N GLY A 58 -57.19 -25.17 39.56
CA GLY A 58 -58.19 -26.23 39.32
C GLY A 58 -57.91 -27.02 38.04
N THR A 59 -57.96 -28.35 37.93
CA THR A 59 -57.68 -29.55 38.78
C THR A 59 -58.11 -30.77 37.91
N PHE A 60 -57.64 -31.98 38.22
CA PHE A 60 -57.93 -33.27 37.54
C PHE A 60 -57.38 -33.38 36.08
N THR A 61 -56.51 -34.31 35.65
CA THR A 61 -55.97 -35.65 36.04
C THR A 61 -56.53 -36.88 35.30
N ARG A 62 -55.57 -37.72 34.86
CA ARG A 62 -55.61 -39.19 34.64
C ARG A 62 -56.26 -39.83 33.39
N ASN A 63 -55.36 -40.36 32.56
CA ASN A 63 -55.23 -41.80 32.22
C ASN A 63 -56.25 -42.55 31.32
N SER A 64 -55.80 -42.80 30.09
CA SER A 64 -55.53 -44.13 29.49
C SER A 64 -56.61 -45.23 29.40
N GLY A 65 -56.80 -45.77 28.19
CA GLY A 65 -56.68 -47.23 28.00
C GLY A 65 -57.58 -47.93 26.97
N THR A 66 -56.96 -48.45 25.89
CA THR A 66 -57.38 -49.68 25.14
C THR A 66 -58.71 -49.60 24.32
N PHE A 67 -59.07 -50.52 23.41
CA PHE A 67 -58.58 -51.90 23.10
C PHE A 67 -58.52 -52.21 21.56
N ASN A 68 -57.88 -53.34 21.22
CA ASN A 68 -57.55 -53.84 19.87
C ASN A 68 -58.66 -54.64 19.13
N SER A 69 -58.60 -54.64 17.79
CA SER A 69 -58.55 -55.81 16.86
C SER A 69 -58.87 -55.36 15.40
N LYS A 70 -58.41 -55.95 14.28
CA LYS A 70 -57.60 -57.14 13.89
C LYS A 70 -57.03 -56.85 12.46
N THR A 71 -56.24 -57.64 11.71
CA THR A 71 -55.78 -59.05 11.74
C THR A 71 -54.42 -59.20 10.98
N ASP A 72 -53.80 -60.38 11.07
CA ASP A 72 -52.96 -61.11 10.08
C ASP A 72 -51.94 -60.41 9.15
N SER A 73 -50.67 -60.49 9.56
CA SER A 73 -49.64 -61.45 9.05
C SER A 73 -49.31 -61.59 7.54
N PRO A 74 -48.04 -61.88 7.15
CA PRO A 74 -46.79 -61.82 7.93
C PRO A 74 -45.55 -61.20 7.22
N SER A 75 -44.61 -60.71 8.06
CA SER A 75 -43.14 -60.67 7.88
C SER A 75 -42.51 -59.82 6.76
N ARG A 76 -41.41 -59.08 7.01
CA ARG A 76 -40.84 -58.43 8.22
C ARG A 76 -39.76 -57.45 7.69
N ASN A 77 -39.85 -56.14 7.93
CA ASN A 77 -39.33 -55.40 9.11
C ASN A 77 -37.83 -55.68 9.42
N SER A 78 -37.00 -54.70 9.79
CA SER A 78 -37.21 -53.26 10.11
C SER A 78 -35.83 -52.57 10.16
N GLY A 79 -35.64 -51.25 10.15
CA GLY A 79 -36.57 -50.10 10.29
C GLY A 79 -36.12 -49.17 11.43
N THR A 80 -36.41 -47.86 11.34
CA THR A 80 -35.99 -46.78 12.29
C THR A 80 -34.45 -46.53 12.36
N PHE A 81 -33.91 -45.37 12.76
CA PHE A 81 -34.42 -44.29 13.62
C PHE A 81 -34.21 -42.85 13.11
N THR A 82 -34.89 -41.92 13.80
CA THR A 82 -34.79 -40.46 13.73
C THR A 82 -33.42 -39.92 14.16
N PHE A 83 -33.02 -38.75 13.62
CA PHE A 83 -32.02 -37.89 14.26
C PHE A 83 -32.68 -36.84 15.15
N ASN A 84 -32.12 -36.65 16.35
CA ASN A 84 -32.28 -35.45 17.17
C ASN A 84 -30.90 -35.10 17.76
N SER A 85 -30.54 -33.83 17.82
CA SER A 85 -29.14 -33.42 17.98
C SER A 85 -28.87 -32.69 19.30
N LYS A 86 -27.80 -33.08 20.02
CA LYS A 86 -26.76 -32.15 20.52
C LYS A 86 -25.56 -32.84 21.19
N THR A 87 -24.39 -32.24 20.96
CA THR A 87 -23.18 -32.15 21.83
C THR A 87 -22.36 -33.39 22.26
N ASP A 88 -21.09 -33.34 21.83
CA ASP A 88 -19.84 -33.58 22.58
C ASP A 88 -19.12 -34.95 22.59
N SER A 89 -17.79 -34.85 22.40
CA SER A 89 -16.71 -35.79 22.81
C SER A 89 -16.56 -37.14 22.07
N PRO A 90 -15.40 -37.85 22.17
CA PRO A 90 -14.01 -37.40 22.36
C PRO A 90 -12.98 -38.18 21.49
N THR A 91 -11.77 -38.38 22.04
CA THR A 91 -10.50 -38.86 21.47
C THR A 91 -10.34 -40.36 21.11
N ARG A 92 -9.50 -40.61 20.08
CA ARG A 92 -8.41 -41.62 20.00
C ARG A 92 -8.72 -43.12 19.73
N ALA A 93 -8.02 -43.62 18.69
CA ALA A 93 -7.60 -45.00 18.40
C ALA A 93 -8.66 -46.07 18.02
N ASN A 94 -8.28 -46.94 17.08
CA ASN A 94 -8.54 -48.37 17.17
C ASN A 94 -7.52 -49.19 16.37
N THR A 95 -7.33 -50.45 16.76
CA THR A 95 -6.42 -51.44 16.14
C THR A 95 -7.04 -52.85 16.19
N PHE A 96 -6.41 -53.81 15.49
CA PHE A 96 -6.70 -55.27 15.50
C PHE A 96 -7.96 -55.72 14.72
N PRO A 97 -8.12 -57.04 14.39
CA PRO A 97 -7.22 -58.18 14.64
C PRO A 97 -6.77 -59.00 13.39
N LYS A 98 -5.84 -59.91 13.66
CA LYS A 98 -5.10 -60.83 12.77
C LYS A 98 -5.95 -61.83 11.97
N GLY A 99 -5.45 -62.21 10.79
CA GLY A 99 -5.54 -63.56 10.21
C GLY A 99 -4.13 -64.19 10.12
N HIS A 100 -3.99 -65.52 10.24
CA HIS A 100 -2.68 -66.21 10.38
C HIS A 100 -2.39 -67.21 9.26
N ARG A 101 -1.15 -67.20 8.70
CA ARG A 101 -0.26 -68.34 8.30
C ARG A 101 0.68 -67.96 7.12
N SER A 102 1.84 -68.61 6.87
CA SER A 102 3.01 -68.85 7.76
C SER A 102 4.15 -69.63 7.04
N SER A 103 5.32 -69.01 6.84
CA SER A 103 6.65 -69.67 6.65
C SER A 103 7.74 -68.57 6.69
N LEU A 104 8.63 -68.50 7.68
CA LEU A 104 9.98 -69.14 7.72
C LEU A 104 10.96 -68.60 6.64
N SER A 105 12.21 -68.22 6.91
CA SER A 105 13.02 -67.97 8.14
C SER A 105 14.31 -67.20 7.73
N GLY A 106 15.14 -66.58 8.58
CA GLY A 106 15.16 -66.40 10.04
C GLY A 106 16.29 -65.45 10.49
N SER A 107 16.47 -65.29 11.81
CA SER A 107 17.52 -64.53 12.51
C SER A 107 18.88 -65.29 12.54
N HIS A 108 20.05 -64.78 12.94
CA HIS A 108 20.56 -63.50 13.50
C HIS A 108 22.09 -63.43 13.20
N SER A 109 22.80 -62.34 13.56
CA SER A 109 23.99 -62.37 14.48
C SER A 109 24.80 -61.04 14.46
N PRO A 110 25.33 -60.52 15.59
CA PRO A 110 25.88 -59.17 15.64
C PRO A 110 27.43 -59.09 15.57
N ILE A 111 28.00 -58.98 14.35
CA ILE A 111 29.44 -58.67 14.16
C ILE A 111 29.62 -57.48 13.20
N ARG A 112 29.32 -56.26 13.68
CA ARG A 112 29.66 -55.01 12.98
C ARG A 112 30.09 -53.85 13.91
N ILE A 113 29.63 -53.85 15.17
CA ILE A 113 29.86 -52.79 16.17
C ILE A 113 31.34 -52.63 16.62
N VAL A 114 32.21 -53.61 16.32
CA VAL A 114 33.61 -53.61 16.77
C VAL A 114 34.60 -53.10 15.70
N ARG A 115 34.24 -53.12 14.40
CA ARG A 115 35.21 -52.91 13.31
C ARG A 115 35.42 -51.45 12.88
N GLU A 116 34.64 -50.52 13.44
CA GLU A 116 34.62 -49.10 13.07
C GLU A 116 35.35 -48.21 14.10
N LYS A 117 36.10 -48.82 15.03
CA LYS A 117 36.70 -48.15 16.20
C LYS A 117 38.24 -48.17 16.28
N LEU A 118 38.93 -48.78 15.32
CA LEU A 118 40.40 -48.88 15.30
C LEU A 118 40.93 -48.46 13.93
N HIS A 119 41.58 -47.30 13.87
CA HIS A 119 42.26 -46.82 12.67
C HIS A 119 43.60 -47.56 12.53
N ILE A 120 43.72 -48.40 11.50
CA ILE A 120 44.99 -48.88 10.96
C ILE A 120 44.83 -48.84 9.44
N GLY A 121 45.82 -48.28 8.74
CA GLY A 121 45.94 -48.33 7.29
C GLY A 121 47.39 -48.56 6.90
N GLU A 122 47.60 -49.13 5.74
CA GLU A 122 48.90 -49.25 5.06
C GLU A 122 48.64 -49.45 3.56
N ASP A 123 49.29 -48.62 2.74
CA ASP A 123 50.09 -48.93 1.54
C ASP A 123 49.65 -50.13 0.62
N ARG A 124 49.64 -50.04 -0.73
CA ARG A 124 50.23 -49.03 -1.63
C ARG A 124 49.85 -49.19 -3.13
N ASP A 125 50.25 -48.17 -3.90
CA ASP A 125 50.70 -48.13 -5.33
C ASP A 125 49.72 -48.32 -6.53
N ASP A 126 49.72 -47.27 -7.37
CA ASP A 126 49.73 -47.22 -8.86
C ASP A 126 48.61 -47.89 -9.71
N ARG A 127 48.05 -47.25 -10.76
CA ARG A 127 48.44 -46.01 -11.49
C ARG A 127 47.29 -45.40 -12.35
N ASP A 128 47.58 -44.26 -12.97
CA ASP A 128 46.87 -43.57 -14.06
C ASP A 128 45.49 -42.91 -13.77
N SER A 129 45.02 -42.07 -14.72
CA SER A 129 44.72 -40.66 -14.38
C SER A 129 43.56 -39.96 -15.13
N SER A 130 43.20 -38.80 -14.58
CA SER A 130 42.40 -37.69 -15.14
C SER A 130 40.86 -37.78 -15.17
N SER A 131 40.23 -36.94 -14.33
CA SER A 131 38.97 -36.16 -14.54
C SER A 131 38.11 -36.01 -13.27
N SER A 132 38.70 -35.52 -12.17
CA SER A 132 37.98 -35.24 -10.93
C SER A 132 37.10 -33.97 -11.03
N SER A 133 35.78 -34.12 -10.98
CA SER A 133 34.85 -33.01 -10.77
C SER A 133 35.01 -32.43 -9.36
N GLU A 134 35.40 -31.17 -9.24
CA GLU A 134 35.58 -30.52 -7.93
C GLU A 134 34.25 -30.38 -7.18
N ILE A 135 34.20 -30.89 -5.94
CA ILE A 135 33.10 -30.63 -5.01
C ILE A 135 33.37 -29.27 -4.35
N PRO A 136 32.48 -28.27 -4.47
CA PRO A 136 32.74 -26.94 -3.92
C PRO A 136 32.87 -26.99 -2.40
N LEU A 137 34.02 -26.51 -1.92
CA LEU A 137 34.39 -26.48 -0.52
C LEU A 137 33.80 -25.25 0.19
N ASN A 138 33.67 -25.35 1.51
CA ASN A 138 33.41 -24.22 2.38
C ASN A 138 34.69 -23.36 2.54
N ARG A 139 34.58 -22.22 3.21
CA ARG A 139 35.68 -21.25 3.35
C ARG A 139 36.79 -21.68 4.33
N ASP A 140 36.57 -22.76 5.08
CA ASP A 140 37.51 -23.36 6.04
C ASP A 140 38.18 -24.62 5.47
N GLY A 141 37.75 -25.12 4.31
CA GLY A 141 38.35 -26.23 3.55
C GLY A 141 37.52 -27.52 3.51
N ASP A 142 36.43 -27.65 4.28
CA ASP A 142 35.60 -28.86 4.27
C ASP A 142 34.57 -28.86 3.13
N PRO A 143 34.08 -30.02 2.66
CA PRO A 143 32.94 -30.10 1.76
C PRO A 143 31.70 -29.38 2.32
N LEU A 144 31.02 -28.58 1.48
CA LEU A 144 29.75 -27.95 1.85
C LEU A 144 28.71 -29.02 2.26
N SER A 145 27.97 -28.80 3.34
CA SER A 145 26.91 -29.75 3.73
C SER A 145 25.78 -29.80 2.70
N ARG A 146 25.04 -30.92 2.63
CA ARG A 146 24.02 -31.17 1.60
C ARG A 146 22.93 -30.07 1.46
N ASN A 147 22.64 -29.33 2.54
CA ASN A 147 21.72 -28.18 2.51
C ASN A 147 22.42 -26.84 2.18
N GLN A 148 23.74 -26.74 2.37
CA GLN A 148 24.55 -25.59 1.94
C GLN A 148 24.89 -25.69 0.45
N LEU A 149 25.26 -26.88 -0.06
CA LEU A 149 25.39 -27.19 -1.49
C LEU A 149 24.13 -26.76 -2.23
N ARG A 150 22.99 -27.33 -1.88
CA ARG A 150 21.67 -27.04 -2.51
C ARG A 150 21.24 -25.56 -2.44
N LYS A 151 21.79 -24.78 -1.50
CA LYS A 151 21.57 -23.32 -1.44
C LYS A 151 22.58 -22.55 -2.29
N HIS A 152 23.85 -22.94 -2.27
CA HIS A 152 24.90 -22.35 -3.10
C HIS A 152 24.62 -22.60 -4.58
N GLU A 153 24.27 -23.82 -4.96
CA GLU A 153 23.76 -24.21 -6.27
C GLU A 153 22.58 -23.33 -6.69
N LYS A 154 21.57 -23.14 -5.82
CA LYS A 154 20.41 -22.29 -6.15
C LYS A 154 20.78 -20.81 -6.34
N GLN A 155 21.71 -20.27 -5.54
CA GLN A 155 22.15 -18.87 -5.69
C GLN A 155 23.07 -18.68 -6.90
N ALA A 156 24.00 -19.61 -7.15
CA ALA A 156 24.84 -19.62 -8.34
C ALA A 156 24.01 -19.80 -9.62
N ALA A 157 22.98 -20.65 -9.61
CA ALA A 157 22.03 -20.77 -10.71
C ALA A 157 21.20 -19.49 -10.91
N GLU A 158 20.82 -18.78 -9.85
CA GLU A 158 20.09 -17.52 -9.98
C GLU A 158 20.97 -16.37 -10.51
N GLU A 159 22.23 -16.27 -10.07
CA GLU A 159 23.22 -15.31 -10.57
C GLU A 159 23.65 -15.64 -12.01
N ALA A 160 23.90 -16.92 -12.33
CA ALA A 160 24.17 -17.39 -13.68
C ALA A 160 22.99 -17.08 -14.61
N ARG A 161 21.75 -17.38 -14.20
CA ARG A 161 20.53 -17.05 -14.97
C ARG A 161 20.37 -15.55 -15.17
N LYS A 162 20.67 -14.71 -14.17
CA LYS A 162 20.66 -13.24 -14.30
C LYS A 162 21.72 -12.73 -15.29
N LYS A 163 22.93 -13.31 -15.25
CA LYS A 163 24.00 -13.00 -16.20
C LYS A 163 23.66 -13.47 -17.62
N GLU A 164 23.12 -14.68 -17.76
CA GLU A 164 22.65 -15.26 -19.02
C GLU A 164 21.53 -14.41 -19.64
N ILE A 165 20.55 -13.96 -18.83
CA ILE A 165 19.50 -13.03 -19.27
C ILE A 165 20.12 -11.75 -19.82
N TYR A 166 21.01 -11.09 -19.07
CA TYR A 166 21.65 -9.84 -19.52
C TYR A 166 22.49 -10.02 -20.80
N GLU A 167 23.29 -11.09 -20.88
CA GLU A 167 24.09 -11.39 -22.08
C GLU A 167 23.23 -11.75 -23.29
N ARG A 168 22.07 -12.38 -23.06
CA ARG A 168 21.04 -12.67 -24.08
C ARG A 168 20.28 -11.43 -24.52
N GLU A 169 19.96 -10.51 -23.61
CA GLU A 169 19.34 -9.22 -23.91
C GLU A 169 20.26 -8.34 -24.76
N GLU A 170 21.54 -8.19 -24.38
CA GLU A 170 22.52 -7.45 -25.20
C GLU A 170 22.78 -8.14 -26.55
N ALA A 171 22.83 -9.47 -26.61
CA ALA A 171 22.95 -10.20 -27.88
C ALA A 171 21.71 -10.00 -28.78
N GLN A 172 20.49 -10.02 -28.21
CA GLN A 172 19.26 -9.69 -28.93
C GLN A 172 19.24 -8.25 -29.42
N ARG A 173 19.72 -7.29 -28.61
CA ARG A 173 19.79 -5.87 -28.94
C ARG A 173 20.76 -5.59 -30.10
N ARG A 174 21.94 -6.21 -30.09
CA ARG A 174 22.92 -6.14 -31.20
C ARG A 174 22.34 -6.73 -32.46
N LYS A 175 21.81 -7.95 -32.38
CA LYS A 175 21.16 -8.62 -33.51
C LYS A 175 19.99 -7.81 -34.08
N ARG A 176 19.17 -7.17 -33.23
CA ARG A 176 18.08 -6.28 -33.66
C ARG A 176 18.64 -5.12 -34.50
N LYS A 177 19.62 -4.38 -33.97
CA LYS A 177 20.30 -3.28 -34.69
C LYS A 177 20.93 -3.72 -36.01
N GLU A 178 21.66 -4.85 -36.02
CA GLU A 178 22.24 -5.43 -37.25
C GLU A 178 21.17 -5.79 -38.30
N THR A 179 20.01 -6.27 -37.85
CA THR A 179 18.90 -6.64 -38.75
C THR A 179 18.16 -5.40 -39.26
N ASP A 180 17.93 -4.40 -38.40
CA ASP A 180 17.37 -3.09 -38.78
C ASP A 180 18.28 -2.39 -39.80
N GLU A 181 19.59 -2.31 -39.54
CA GLU A 181 20.59 -1.76 -40.46
C GLU A 181 20.71 -2.55 -41.78
N ARG A 182 20.39 -3.84 -41.77
CA ARG A 182 20.36 -4.66 -42.99
C ARG A 182 19.08 -4.35 -43.79
N ALA A 183 17.93 -4.27 -43.14
CA ALA A 183 16.66 -3.91 -43.75
C ALA A 183 16.64 -2.47 -44.31
N GLU A 184 17.31 -1.54 -43.63
CA GLU A 184 17.60 -0.18 -44.10
C GLU A 184 18.23 -0.17 -45.50
N ARG A 185 19.17 -1.09 -45.76
CA ARG A 185 19.93 -1.22 -47.01
C ARG A 185 19.27 -2.09 -48.08
N GLU A 186 18.59 -3.16 -47.67
CA GLU A 186 18.07 -4.19 -48.60
C GLU A 186 16.61 -3.99 -49.02
N LEU A 187 15.79 -3.23 -48.26
CA LEU A 187 14.36 -3.07 -48.56
C LEU A 187 14.07 -1.76 -49.32
N PRO A 188 13.25 -1.81 -50.40
CA PRO A 188 12.76 -0.61 -51.07
C PRO A 188 12.01 0.35 -50.13
N ALA A 189 12.13 1.65 -50.37
CA ALA A 189 11.52 2.69 -49.53
C ALA A 189 10.00 2.54 -49.38
N GLU A 190 9.29 2.10 -50.42
CA GLU A 190 7.85 1.84 -50.38
C GLU A 190 7.50 0.68 -49.41
N VAL A 191 8.31 -0.38 -49.39
CA VAL A 191 8.14 -1.53 -48.50
C VAL A 191 8.46 -1.13 -47.05
N ARG A 192 9.52 -0.32 -46.86
CA ARG A 192 9.88 0.26 -45.56
C ARG A 192 8.77 1.16 -45.00
N ALA A 193 8.02 1.87 -45.86
CA ALA A 193 6.94 2.77 -45.43
C ALA A 193 5.70 2.05 -44.87
N ARG A 194 5.57 0.73 -45.04
CA ARG A 194 4.41 -0.07 -44.58
C ARG A 194 4.46 -0.40 -43.08
N TYR A 195 5.56 -0.15 -42.39
CA TYR A 195 5.69 -0.40 -40.95
C TYR A 195 6.62 0.61 -40.26
N GLY A 196 6.80 0.49 -38.94
CA GLY A 196 7.70 1.33 -38.17
C GLY A 196 6.99 2.35 -37.27
N LEU A 197 7.73 3.38 -36.85
CA LEU A 197 7.23 4.43 -35.95
C LEU A 197 6.74 5.62 -36.76
N ARG A 198 5.55 6.14 -36.44
CA ARG A 198 5.10 7.44 -36.97
C ARG A 198 5.76 8.57 -36.18
N PRO A 199 6.04 9.74 -36.79
CA PRO A 199 6.44 10.92 -36.04
C PRO A 199 5.33 11.31 -35.05
N ILE A 200 5.72 11.94 -33.93
CA ILE A 200 4.80 12.40 -32.88
C ILE A 200 3.74 13.30 -33.54
N ASN A 201 2.48 12.88 -33.46
CA ASN A 201 1.42 13.51 -34.21
C ASN A 201 0.87 14.73 -33.48
N GLY A 202 1.38 15.92 -33.82
CA GLY A 202 0.87 17.21 -33.33
C GLY A 202 -0.42 17.69 -34.02
N TYR A 203 -0.95 16.94 -35.00
CA TYR A 203 -2.17 17.22 -35.79
C TYR A 203 -2.27 18.60 -36.49
N ALA A 204 -1.31 19.51 -36.33
CA ALA A 204 -1.29 20.86 -36.92
C ALA A 204 -0.91 20.94 -38.42
N GLY A 205 -1.01 19.82 -39.15
CA GLY A 205 -0.78 19.75 -40.60
C GLY A 205 -2.08 19.50 -41.37
N GLU A 206 -1.98 19.33 -42.70
CA GLU A 206 -3.15 19.07 -43.55
C GLU A 206 -3.95 17.83 -43.10
N TRP A 207 -5.26 18.00 -42.96
CA TRP A 207 -6.16 16.93 -42.56
C TRP A 207 -6.37 15.95 -43.71
N LYS A 208 -5.77 14.76 -43.61
CA LYS A 208 -5.75 13.77 -44.70
C LYS A 208 -7.06 12.99 -44.91
N HIS A 209 -8.14 13.34 -44.20
CA HIS A 209 -9.49 12.72 -44.27
C HIS A 209 -9.53 11.18 -44.39
N LEU A 210 -8.55 10.48 -43.81
CA LEU A 210 -8.46 9.01 -43.88
C LEU A 210 -9.64 8.37 -43.14
N ALA A 211 -10.52 7.72 -43.89
CA ALA A 211 -11.61 6.92 -43.34
C ALA A 211 -11.04 5.84 -42.41
N ARG A 212 -11.63 5.72 -41.21
CA ARG A 212 -11.24 4.75 -40.18
C ARG A 212 -12.50 4.10 -39.62
N ILE A 213 -12.55 2.77 -39.62
CA ILE A 213 -13.67 1.99 -39.08
C ILE A 213 -13.53 1.79 -37.56
N GLN A 214 -14.61 1.36 -36.88
CA GLN A 214 -14.45 0.67 -35.59
C GLN A 214 -14.30 -0.83 -35.85
N ILE A 215 -13.49 -1.51 -35.02
CA ILE A 215 -13.40 -2.98 -35.06
C ILE A 215 -14.76 -3.65 -34.82
N MET A 216 -15.66 -3.04 -34.04
CA MET A 216 -17.00 -3.59 -33.73
C MET A 216 -17.94 -3.62 -34.95
N ASP A 217 -17.67 -2.82 -35.97
CA ASP A 217 -18.54 -2.70 -37.17
C ASP A 217 -18.26 -3.82 -38.19
N LEU A 218 -17.27 -4.68 -37.96
CA LEU A 218 -16.80 -5.71 -38.87
C LEU A 218 -17.60 -7.01 -38.77
N SER A 219 -17.84 -7.64 -39.92
CA SER A 219 -18.56 -8.90 -40.05
C SER A 219 -18.08 -9.73 -41.25
N LEU A 220 -18.61 -10.94 -41.41
CA LEU A 220 -18.51 -11.73 -42.66
C LEU A 220 -18.89 -10.95 -43.94
N GLN A 221 -19.73 -9.91 -43.86
CA GLN A 221 -20.08 -9.07 -45.03
C GLN A 221 -18.93 -8.14 -45.47
N ASP A 222 -17.83 -8.10 -44.72
CA ASP A 222 -16.67 -7.25 -44.95
C ASP A 222 -15.46 -8.00 -45.53
N VAL A 223 -15.54 -9.33 -45.64
CA VAL A 223 -14.50 -10.18 -46.24
C VAL A 223 -14.08 -9.66 -47.62
N GLY A 224 -12.78 -9.50 -47.81
CA GLY A 224 -12.16 -8.94 -49.01
C GLY A 224 -12.03 -7.41 -49.05
N LYS A 225 -12.67 -6.66 -48.13
CA LYS A 225 -12.51 -5.19 -48.05
C LYS A 225 -11.16 -4.83 -47.42
N GLU A 226 -10.47 -3.84 -47.99
CA GLU A 226 -9.34 -3.18 -47.32
C GLU A 226 -9.86 -2.19 -46.27
N VAL A 227 -9.32 -2.26 -45.07
CA VAL A 227 -9.75 -1.48 -43.90
C VAL A 227 -8.56 -0.81 -43.22
N LEU A 228 -8.84 0.34 -42.59
CA LEU A 228 -7.89 1.12 -41.78
C LEU A 228 -8.51 1.37 -40.40
N PHE A 229 -7.81 1.05 -39.32
CA PHE A 229 -8.29 1.28 -37.95
C PHE A 229 -7.15 1.58 -36.96
N ARG A 230 -7.51 2.19 -35.83
CA ARG A 230 -6.59 2.48 -34.71
C ARG A 230 -6.95 1.59 -33.54
N ALA A 231 -5.99 0.81 -33.04
CA ALA A 231 -6.18 -0.10 -31.93
C ALA A 231 -5.00 -0.09 -30.95
N ARG A 232 -5.14 -0.75 -29.81
CA ARG A 232 -4.00 -1.20 -29.01
C ARG A 232 -3.67 -2.65 -29.37
N ILE A 233 -2.38 -3.01 -29.34
CA ILE A 233 -1.96 -4.41 -29.26
C ILE A 233 -2.38 -4.92 -27.87
N HIS A 234 -3.41 -5.75 -27.80
CA HIS A 234 -3.90 -6.32 -26.53
C HIS A 234 -3.02 -7.48 -26.07
N HIS A 235 -2.69 -8.34 -27.03
CA HIS A 235 -1.81 -9.49 -26.90
C HIS A 235 -1.15 -9.73 -28.26
N LEU A 236 0.04 -10.33 -28.28
CA LEU A 236 0.66 -10.84 -29.51
C LEU A 236 1.25 -12.23 -29.25
N ARG A 237 1.20 -13.10 -30.25
CA ARG A 237 1.71 -14.47 -30.16
C ARG A 237 2.68 -14.75 -31.29
N LYS A 238 3.96 -14.91 -30.92
CA LYS A 238 5.02 -15.37 -31.82
C LYS A 238 4.73 -16.81 -32.23
N MET A 239 4.78 -17.09 -33.53
CA MET A 239 4.57 -18.44 -34.08
C MET A 239 5.78 -18.92 -34.89
N SER A 240 6.34 -18.07 -35.74
CA SER A 240 7.62 -18.31 -36.41
C SER A 240 8.26 -17.00 -36.85
N SER A 241 9.51 -17.04 -37.31
CA SER A 241 10.19 -15.89 -37.92
C SER A 241 9.57 -15.41 -39.24
N LYS A 242 8.44 -15.99 -39.67
CA LYS A 242 7.64 -15.60 -40.85
C LYS A 242 6.17 -15.28 -40.51
N PHE A 243 5.76 -15.45 -39.25
CA PHE A 243 4.35 -15.47 -38.86
C PHE A 243 4.12 -15.01 -37.40
N VAL A 244 3.29 -13.98 -37.22
CA VAL A 244 2.86 -13.48 -35.90
C VAL A 244 1.35 -13.24 -35.88
N PHE A 245 0.72 -13.57 -34.74
CA PHE A 245 -0.65 -13.19 -34.44
C PHE A 245 -0.69 -11.98 -33.52
N PHE A 246 -1.69 -11.12 -33.74
CA PHE A 246 -2.09 -10.04 -32.85
C PHE A 246 -3.53 -10.25 -32.37
N VAL A 247 -3.82 -9.79 -31.16
CA VAL A 247 -5.18 -9.40 -30.78
C VAL A 247 -5.19 -7.88 -30.71
N PHE A 248 -6.00 -7.23 -31.53
CA PHE A 248 -6.19 -5.78 -31.51
C PHE A 248 -7.41 -5.43 -30.67
N ARG A 249 -7.26 -4.52 -29.69
CA ARG A 249 -8.37 -4.02 -28.86
C ARG A 249 -8.71 -2.57 -29.19
N GLN A 250 -9.99 -2.29 -29.36
CA GLN A 250 -10.57 -0.97 -29.51
C GLN A 250 -11.77 -0.87 -28.56
N GLN A 251 -11.52 -0.29 -27.39
CA GLN A 251 -12.51 -0.15 -26.30
C GLN A 251 -13.02 -1.52 -25.80
N THR A 252 -14.30 -1.83 -25.98
CA THR A 252 -14.93 -3.13 -25.65
C THR A 252 -14.65 -4.21 -26.69
N ALA A 253 -14.29 -3.85 -27.93
CA ALA A 253 -14.12 -4.80 -29.02
C ALA A 253 -12.68 -5.32 -29.15
N THR A 254 -12.54 -6.59 -29.50
CA THR A 254 -11.28 -7.24 -29.89
C THR A 254 -11.43 -8.06 -31.17
N ILE A 255 -10.37 -8.10 -31.99
CA ILE A 255 -10.29 -8.88 -33.24
C ILE A 255 -8.90 -9.49 -33.43
N GLN A 256 -8.83 -10.62 -34.14
CA GLN A 256 -7.56 -11.25 -34.51
C GLN A 256 -6.91 -10.53 -35.70
N GLY A 257 -5.63 -10.21 -35.56
CA GLY A 257 -4.76 -9.76 -36.65
C GLY A 257 -3.73 -10.82 -37.00
N VAL A 258 -3.47 -11.00 -38.29
CA VAL A 258 -2.59 -12.02 -38.83
C VAL A 258 -1.55 -11.36 -39.73
N LEU A 259 -0.27 -11.46 -39.35
CA LEU A 259 0.85 -10.92 -40.12
C LEU A 259 1.75 -12.06 -40.61
N THR A 260 1.73 -12.29 -41.92
CA THR A 260 2.46 -13.39 -42.59
C THR A 260 3.36 -12.84 -43.69
N GLU A 261 4.61 -13.28 -43.70
CA GLU A 261 5.55 -13.00 -44.80
C GLU A 261 5.00 -13.52 -46.13
N HIS A 262 4.91 -12.63 -47.11
CA HIS A 262 4.60 -12.91 -48.51
C HIS A 262 5.16 -11.77 -49.38
N GLY A 263 4.99 -11.78 -50.70
CA GLY A 263 5.67 -10.82 -51.60
C GLY A 263 5.54 -9.33 -51.24
N SER A 264 4.44 -8.94 -50.59
CA SER A 264 4.15 -7.57 -50.13
C SER A 264 4.68 -7.22 -48.73
N ILE A 265 5.08 -8.23 -47.94
CA ILE A 265 5.40 -8.13 -46.51
C ILE A 265 6.75 -8.80 -46.25
N PRO A 266 7.83 -8.03 -46.03
CA PRO A 266 9.16 -8.60 -45.85
C PRO A 266 9.26 -9.32 -44.49
N GLN A 267 10.15 -10.32 -44.42
CA GLN A 267 10.44 -11.02 -43.16
C GLN A 267 10.85 -10.04 -42.02
N HIS A 268 11.46 -8.91 -42.37
CA HIS A 268 11.81 -7.87 -41.42
C HIS A 268 10.59 -7.20 -40.75
N MET A 269 9.48 -7.02 -41.47
CA MET A 269 8.27 -6.44 -40.90
C MET A 269 7.69 -7.36 -39.82
N VAL A 270 7.72 -8.68 -40.05
CA VAL A 270 7.34 -9.68 -39.04
C VAL A 270 8.30 -9.61 -37.84
N TYR A 271 9.61 -9.62 -38.07
CA TYR A 271 10.64 -9.55 -37.02
C TYR A 271 10.55 -8.28 -36.16
N TRP A 272 10.28 -7.13 -36.78
CA TRP A 272 10.05 -5.86 -36.09
C TRP A 272 8.75 -5.91 -35.26
N ALA A 273 7.66 -6.37 -35.86
CA ALA A 273 6.33 -6.36 -35.26
C ALA A 273 6.20 -7.34 -34.08
N GLU A 274 6.94 -8.46 -34.07
CA GLU A 274 7.03 -9.35 -32.92
C GLU A 274 7.86 -8.77 -31.74
N HIS A 275 8.48 -7.60 -31.89
CA HIS A 275 9.19 -6.88 -30.83
C HIS A 275 8.54 -5.52 -30.52
N LEU A 276 7.21 -5.47 -30.60
CA LEU A 276 6.35 -4.41 -30.06
C LEU A 276 5.76 -4.85 -28.72
N ASP A 277 5.52 -3.90 -27.82
CA ASP A 277 4.95 -4.19 -26.51
C ASP A 277 3.42 -4.23 -26.53
N ALA A 278 2.81 -5.01 -25.63
CA ALA A 278 1.38 -4.93 -25.37
C ALA A 278 0.99 -3.51 -24.89
N GLU A 279 -0.28 -3.13 -25.09
CA GLU A 279 -0.83 -1.78 -24.98
C GLU A 279 -0.28 -0.71 -25.94
N THR A 280 0.74 -1.00 -26.76
CA THR A 280 1.19 -0.09 -27.85
C THR A 280 0.02 0.30 -28.75
N VAL A 281 -0.13 1.60 -29.03
CA VAL A 281 -1.15 2.12 -29.96
C VAL A 281 -0.63 2.03 -31.38
N VAL A 282 -1.38 1.35 -32.23
CA VAL A 282 -1.05 1.12 -33.64
C VAL A 282 -2.16 1.62 -34.56
N LEU A 283 -1.73 2.14 -35.72
CA LEU A 283 -2.56 2.26 -36.90
C LEU A 283 -2.34 1.02 -37.76
N VAL A 284 -3.41 0.29 -38.03
CA VAL A 284 -3.41 -0.98 -38.77
C VAL A 284 -4.13 -0.75 -40.09
N LYS A 285 -3.53 -1.20 -41.19
CA LYS A 285 -4.20 -1.35 -42.49
C LYS A 285 -4.14 -2.81 -42.90
N GLY A 286 -5.21 -3.36 -43.41
CA GLY A 286 -5.29 -4.77 -43.76
C GLY A 286 -6.54 -5.13 -44.53
N VAL A 287 -6.67 -6.40 -44.89
CA VAL A 287 -7.84 -6.94 -45.59
C VAL A 287 -8.58 -7.90 -44.64
N VAL A 288 -9.90 -7.74 -44.53
CA VAL A 288 -10.76 -8.65 -43.75
C VAL A 288 -10.82 -10.01 -44.45
N GLN A 289 -10.67 -11.10 -43.70
CA GLN A 289 -10.75 -12.47 -44.23
C GLN A 289 -11.52 -13.40 -43.28
N GLU A 290 -12.06 -14.48 -43.83
CA GLU A 290 -12.63 -15.57 -43.05
C GLU A 290 -11.58 -16.22 -42.13
N VAL A 291 -12.03 -16.64 -40.95
CA VAL A 291 -11.19 -17.26 -39.92
C VAL A 291 -10.71 -18.64 -40.36
N LYS A 292 -9.39 -18.82 -40.46
CA LYS A 292 -8.73 -20.07 -40.90
C LYS A 292 -8.58 -21.13 -39.79
N ALA A 293 -9.30 -20.98 -38.69
CA ALA A 293 -9.29 -21.93 -37.58
C ALA A 293 -10.16 -23.17 -37.90
N LYS A 294 -9.78 -24.33 -37.36
CA LYS A 294 -10.53 -25.60 -37.56
C LYS A 294 -11.99 -25.57 -37.06
N GLN A 295 -12.33 -24.60 -36.22
CA GLN A 295 -13.66 -24.40 -35.63
C GLN A 295 -14.47 -23.31 -36.34
N GLY A 296 -13.91 -22.62 -37.34
CA GLY A 296 -14.57 -21.51 -38.04
C GLY A 296 -14.58 -20.17 -37.28
N GLU A 297 -14.27 -20.17 -35.98
CA GLU A 297 -14.35 -18.98 -35.12
C GLU A 297 -13.07 -18.76 -34.28
N VAL A 298 -12.81 -17.51 -33.91
CA VAL A 298 -11.80 -17.12 -32.90
C VAL A 298 -12.50 -16.81 -31.58
N THR A 299 -12.64 -17.79 -30.70
CA THR A 299 -13.36 -17.61 -29.42
C THR A 299 -12.67 -16.65 -28.43
N GLY A 300 -11.37 -16.39 -28.61
CA GLY A 300 -10.57 -15.50 -27.75
C GLY A 300 -10.72 -13.98 -28.01
N THR A 301 -11.68 -13.57 -28.84
CA THR A 301 -11.94 -12.16 -29.20
C THR A 301 -13.40 -11.75 -28.89
N THR A 302 -13.90 -10.66 -29.47
CA THR A 302 -15.34 -10.33 -29.49
C THR A 302 -15.91 -10.36 -30.91
N VAL A 303 -15.11 -9.97 -31.90
CA VAL A 303 -15.35 -10.32 -33.31
C VAL A 303 -14.80 -11.72 -33.49
N HIS A 304 -15.68 -12.68 -33.76
CA HIS A 304 -15.39 -14.12 -33.72
C HIS A 304 -15.31 -14.74 -35.12
N ASP A 305 -15.97 -14.13 -36.10
CA ASP A 305 -16.27 -14.61 -37.45
C ASP A 305 -15.26 -14.19 -38.52
N VAL A 306 -14.54 -13.09 -38.30
CA VAL A 306 -13.53 -12.55 -39.23
C VAL A 306 -12.21 -12.20 -38.53
N GLU A 307 -11.11 -12.27 -39.29
CA GLU A 307 -9.77 -11.83 -38.88
C GLU A 307 -9.18 -10.84 -39.91
N ILE A 308 -8.15 -10.08 -39.51
CA ILE A 308 -7.49 -9.09 -40.37
C ILE A 308 -6.16 -9.64 -40.89
N SER A 309 -6.02 -9.77 -42.21
CA SER A 309 -4.72 -9.89 -42.88
C SER A 309 -4.01 -8.53 -42.83
N VAL A 310 -3.00 -8.39 -41.96
CA VAL A 310 -2.30 -7.12 -41.72
C VAL A 310 -1.33 -6.82 -42.85
N HIS A 311 -1.51 -5.69 -43.54
CA HIS A 311 -0.69 -5.27 -44.69
C HIS A 311 0.21 -4.05 -44.37
N GLU A 312 -0.27 -3.12 -43.53
CA GLU A 312 0.54 -2.03 -42.97
C GLU A 312 0.32 -1.94 -41.45
N LEU A 313 1.38 -1.66 -40.69
CA LEU A 313 1.34 -1.61 -39.22
C LEU A 313 2.29 -0.54 -38.69
N HIS A 314 1.76 0.63 -38.34
CA HIS A 314 2.56 1.75 -37.82
C HIS A 314 2.26 2.02 -36.35
N VAL A 315 3.28 2.27 -35.54
CA VAL A 315 3.09 2.69 -34.14
C VAL A 315 2.78 4.19 -34.07
N GLU A 316 1.70 4.54 -33.37
CA GLU A 316 1.32 5.94 -33.05
C GLU A 316 1.69 6.31 -31.59
N SER A 317 1.79 5.34 -30.67
CA SER A 317 2.30 5.56 -29.30
C SER A 317 2.87 4.27 -28.72
N GLN A 318 4.15 4.28 -28.35
CA GLN A 318 4.81 3.19 -27.64
C GLN A 318 4.46 3.18 -26.13
N VAL A 319 4.82 2.08 -25.47
CA VAL A 319 4.97 2.01 -24.02
C VAL A 319 6.39 2.50 -23.67
N THR A 320 6.52 3.43 -22.71
CA THR A 320 7.80 4.04 -22.31
C THR A 320 8.31 3.58 -20.95
N GLU A 321 7.48 2.91 -20.17
CA GLU A 321 7.76 2.41 -18.82
C GLU A 321 7.04 1.06 -18.65
N ASN A 322 7.63 0.14 -17.88
CA ASN A 322 7.06 -1.19 -17.64
C ASN A 322 5.65 -1.09 -17.04
N LEU A 323 4.67 -1.75 -17.66
CA LEU A 323 3.30 -1.77 -17.15
C LEU A 323 3.22 -2.54 -15.82
N PRO A 324 2.38 -2.10 -14.86
CA PRO A 324 2.19 -2.79 -13.59
C PRO A 324 1.52 -4.16 -13.72
N PHE A 325 0.83 -4.40 -14.84
CA PHE A 325 0.30 -5.69 -15.31
C PHE A 325 -0.15 -5.56 -16.77
N ASN A 326 -0.32 -6.68 -17.48
CA ASN A 326 -0.91 -6.70 -18.82
C ASN A 326 -2.45 -6.67 -18.73
N VAL A 327 -3.10 -5.87 -19.58
CA VAL A 327 -4.58 -5.81 -19.65
C VAL A 327 -5.18 -7.16 -20.08
N TYR A 328 -4.51 -7.91 -20.95
CA TYR A 328 -4.95 -9.26 -21.32
C TYR A 328 -4.99 -10.21 -20.11
N GLU A 329 -3.97 -10.19 -19.27
CA GLU A 329 -3.90 -10.99 -18.03
C GLU A 329 -4.93 -10.53 -16.99
N ALA A 330 -5.34 -9.25 -17.03
CA ALA A 330 -6.38 -8.69 -16.15
C ALA A 330 -7.81 -8.98 -16.61
N GLU A 331 -8.00 -9.49 -17.83
CA GLU A 331 -9.31 -9.93 -18.35
C GLU A 331 -9.53 -11.44 -18.15
N VAL A 332 -8.47 -12.24 -17.98
CA VAL A 332 -8.56 -13.68 -17.70
C VAL A 332 -9.44 -13.96 -16.47
N THR A 333 -10.42 -14.85 -16.66
CA THR A 333 -11.40 -15.23 -15.65
C THR A 333 -10.83 -16.24 -14.65
N GLN A 334 -11.45 -16.36 -13.47
CA GLN A 334 -11.06 -17.41 -12.53
C GLN A 334 -11.32 -18.81 -13.13
N LYS A 335 -12.41 -18.97 -13.89
CA LYS A 335 -12.75 -20.24 -14.53
C LYS A 335 -11.68 -20.67 -15.52
N GLU A 336 -11.16 -19.78 -16.36
CA GLU A 336 -10.07 -20.13 -17.30
C GLU A 336 -8.78 -20.53 -16.57
N ILE A 337 -8.48 -19.94 -15.41
CA ILE A 337 -7.34 -20.34 -14.57
C ILE A 337 -7.57 -21.73 -13.97
N ASP A 338 -8.78 -22.02 -13.50
CA ASP A 338 -9.15 -23.30 -12.89
C ASP A 338 -9.21 -24.41 -13.96
N ASP A 339 -9.77 -24.12 -15.15
CA ASP A 339 -9.82 -25.01 -16.32
C ASP A 339 -8.39 -25.27 -16.85
N GLU A 340 -7.51 -24.26 -16.93
CA GLU A 340 -6.07 -24.44 -17.28
C GLU A 340 -5.30 -25.25 -16.23
N ALA A 341 -5.64 -25.12 -14.94
CA ALA A 341 -5.02 -25.89 -13.86
C ALA A 341 -5.50 -27.34 -13.79
N ALA A 342 -6.69 -27.65 -14.32
CA ALA A 342 -7.22 -29.01 -14.43
C ALA A 342 -6.64 -29.82 -15.60
N LEU A 343 -5.97 -29.18 -16.55
CA LEU A 343 -5.35 -29.83 -17.72
C LEU A 343 -3.92 -30.31 -17.38
N GLU A 344 -3.79 -31.59 -17.00
CA GLU A 344 -2.56 -32.22 -16.47
C GLU A 344 -1.30 -32.16 -17.36
N GLU A 345 -1.38 -31.71 -18.62
CA GLU A 345 -0.24 -31.66 -19.55
C GLU A 345 0.66 -30.41 -19.42
N HIS A 346 0.22 -29.37 -18.69
CA HIS A 346 0.99 -28.12 -18.58
C HIS A 346 2.16 -28.22 -17.60
N LYS A 347 3.36 -28.46 -18.17
CA LYS A 347 4.67 -28.56 -17.50
C LYS A 347 4.92 -27.47 -16.45
N GLU A 348 5.61 -27.88 -15.38
CA GLU A 348 5.98 -27.07 -14.21
C GLU A 348 6.43 -25.63 -14.56
N GLY A 349 5.66 -24.63 -14.09
CA GLY A 349 6.12 -23.24 -13.99
C GLY A 349 5.21 -22.14 -14.55
N HIS A 350 4.15 -22.47 -15.29
CA HIS A 350 3.33 -21.47 -16.01
C HIS A 350 1.81 -21.56 -15.73
N HIS A 351 1.40 -21.54 -14.46
CA HIS A 351 0.00 -21.24 -14.12
C HIS A 351 -0.24 -19.73 -14.19
N ARG A 352 -1.34 -19.30 -14.83
CA ARG A 352 -1.76 -17.89 -14.79
C ARG A 352 -2.21 -17.50 -13.38
N VAL A 353 -1.83 -16.31 -12.94
CA VAL A 353 -2.15 -15.78 -11.61
C VAL A 353 -3.09 -14.60 -11.75
N LYS A 354 -4.29 -14.68 -11.16
CA LYS A 354 -5.26 -13.59 -11.15
C LYS A 354 -4.68 -12.36 -10.46
N ILE A 355 -4.63 -11.23 -11.18
CA ILE A 355 -4.12 -9.97 -10.67
C ILE A 355 -5.07 -9.43 -9.58
N SER A 356 -4.52 -9.08 -8.41
CA SER A 356 -5.35 -8.65 -7.27
C SER A 356 -6.06 -7.31 -7.54
N ASP A 357 -7.30 -7.17 -7.05
CA ASP A 357 -8.08 -5.94 -7.23
C ASP A 357 -7.42 -4.72 -6.59
N ARG A 358 -6.59 -4.91 -5.54
CA ARG A 358 -5.73 -3.84 -5.00
C ARG A 358 -4.72 -3.35 -6.03
N THR A 359 -4.08 -4.25 -6.78
CA THR A 359 -3.17 -3.90 -7.87
C THR A 359 -3.90 -3.18 -9.00
N ARG A 360 -5.09 -3.67 -9.37
CA ARG A 360 -5.94 -3.10 -10.44
C ARG A 360 -6.41 -1.69 -10.09
N LEU A 361 -6.97 -1.49 -8.90
CA LEU A 361 -7.48 -0.21 -8.42
C LEU A 361 -6.38 0.83 -8.19
N ASN A 362 -5.21 0.42 -7.67
CA ASN A 362 -4.06 1.34 -7.52
C ASN A 362 -3.53 1.84 -8.87
N ASN A 363 -3.68 1.06 -9.96
CA ASN A 363 -3.22 1.39 -11.31
C ASN A 363 -4.41 1.66 -12.24
N ARG A 364 -5.39 2.43 -11.76
CA ARG A 364 -6.73 2.56 -12.36
C ARG A 364 -6.75 2.89 -13.86
N VAL A 365 -5.78 3.63 -14.37
CA VAL A 365 -5.67 4.00 -15.80
C VAL A 365 -5.34 2.82 -16.73
N ILE A 366 -4.76 1.73 -16.22
CA ILE A 366 -4.57 0.46 -16.96
C ILE A 366 -5.83 -0.40 -16.82
N GLU A 367 -6.35 -0.52 -15.60
CA GLU A 367 -7.58 -1.26 -15.30
C GLU A 367 -8.80 -0.79 -16.11
N LEU A 368 -9.00 0.53 -16.23
CA LEU A 368 -10.09 1.13 -17.01
C LEU A 368 -10.01 0.84 -18.52
N ARG A 369 -8.95 0.19 -19.00
CA ARG A 369 -8.81 -0.25 -20.40
C ARG A 369 -9.28 -1.69 -20.63
N THR A 370 -9.62 -2.43 -19.57
CA THR A 370 -10.21 -3.77 -19.69
C THR A 370 -11.58 -3.68 -20.37
N THR A 371 -11.93 -4.67 -21.19
CA THR A 371 -13.26 -4.71 -21.84
C THR A 371 -14.40 -4.66 -20.82
N ALA A 372 -14.27 -5.35 -19.68
CA ALA A 372 -15.22 -5.32 -18.57
C ALA A 372 -15.37 -3.92 -17.93
N SER A 373 -14.28 -3.23 -17.56
CA SER A 373 -14.39 -1.84 -17.06
C SER A 373 -14.97 -0.91 -18.13
N GLN A 374 -14.61 -1.09 -19.41
CA GLN A 374 -15.20 -0.34 -20.52
C GLN A 374 -16.72 -0.54 -20.63
N GLY A 375 -17.24 -1.76 -20.38
CA GLY A 375 -18.67 -2.03 -20.31
C GLY A 375 -19.35 -1.35 -19.10
N ILE A 376 -18.80 -1.53 -17.89
CA ILE A 376 -19.32 -0.95 -16.63
C ILE A 376 -19.56 0.57 -16.77
N PHE A 377 -18.58 1.31 -17.30
CA PHE A 377 -18.68 2.78 -17.39
C PHE A 377 -19.54 3.30 -18.56
N ARG A 378 -19.79 2.49 -19.60
CA ARG A 378 -20.84 2.78 -20.59
C ARG A 378 -22.23 2.63 -19.97
N ILE A 379 -22.46 1.55 -19.24
CA ILE A 379 -23.71 1.30 -18.52
C ILE A 379 -23.95 2.39 -17.48
N GLN A 380 -22.92 2.85 -16.75
CA GLN A 380 -23.03 3.99 -15.83
C GLN A 380 -23.53 5.27 -16.52
N SER A 381 -22.92 5.64 -17.65
CA SER A 381 -23.36 6.79 -18.44
C SER A 381 -24.78 6.61 -18.97
N GLY A 382 -25.13 5.38 -19.36
CA GLY A 382 -26.49 4.98 -19.73
C GLY A 382 -27.51 5.22 -18.62
N ILE A 383 -27.22 4.82 -17.38
CA ILE A 383 -28.09 5.06 -16.22
C ILE A 383 -28.35 6.56 -16.03
N CYS A 384 -27.31 7.41 -16.05
CA CYS A 384 -27.47 8.86 -15.94
C CYS A 384 -28.26 9.50 -17.09
N ASN A 385 -28.19 8.93 -18.29
CA ASN A 385 -28.96 9.41 -19.43
C ASN A 385 -30.44 8.95 -19.35
N LEU A 386 -30.68 7.72 -18.91
CA LEU A 386 -32.02 7.15 -18.75
C LEU A 386 -32.80 7.79 -17.60
N PHE A 387 -32.12 8.07 -16.48
CA PHE A 387 -32.67 8.82 -15.35
C PHE A 387 -33.21 10.17 -15.80
N ARG A 388 -32.36 11.01 -16.42
CA ARG A 388 -32.75 12.34 -16.93
C ARG A 388 -33.86 12.25 -17.96
N SER A 389 -33.66 11.48 -19.03
CA SER A 389 -34.63 11.35 -20.14
C SER A 389 -36.02 10.87 -19.68
N HIS A 390 -36.13 10.11 -18.57
CA HIS A 390 -37.42 9.73 -18.01
C HIS A 390 -38.04 10.85 -17.17
N LEU A 391 -37.24 11.50 -16.31
CA LEU A 391 -37.73 12.60 -15.47
C LEU A 391 -38.12 13.83 -16.31
N ASP A 392 -37.44 14.08 -17.43
CA ASP A 392 -37.85 15.04 -18.47
C ASP A 392 -39.28 14.74 -18.96
N THR A 393 -39.61 13.46 -19.22
CA THR A 393 -40.97 13.05 -19.65
C THR A 393 -42.02 13.08 -18.52
N GLU A 394 -41.59 13.11 -17.27
CA GLU A 394 -42.45 13.27 -16.08
C GLU A 394 -42.59 14.75 -15.64
N GLY A 395 -41.93 15.68 -16.35
CA GLY A 395 -42.01 17.13 -16.12
C GLY A 395 -41.14 17.65 -14.99
N PHE A 396 -40.00 17.02 -14.72
CA PHE A 396 -39.01 17.52 -13.74
C PHE A 396 -38.05 18.56 -14.34
N ILE A 397 -37.41 19.34 -13.47
CA ILE A 397 -36.37 20.33 -13.81
C ILE A 397 -35.03 19.89 -13.20
N GLU A 398 -33.95 19.91 -13.99
CA GLU A 398 -32.58 19.71 -13.48
C GLU A 398 -32.13 20.94 -12.68
N ILE A 399 -31.70 20.73 -11.43
CA ILE A 399 -31.12 21.77 -10.56
C ILE A 399 -29.67 21.43 -10.19
N HIS A 400 -28.82 22.44 -10.05
CA HIS A 400 -27.43 22.30 -9.62
C HIS A 400 -27.21 23.03 -8.30
N THR A 401 -26.95 22.30 -7.22
CA THR A 401 -26.93 22.84 -5.85
C THR A 401 -25.48 23.00 -5.32
N PRO A 402 -25.20 24.04 -4.51
CA PRO A 402 -23.84 24.29 -4.01
C PRO A 402 -23.37 23.17 -3.08
N LYS A 403 -22.19 22.61 -3.35
CA LYS A 403 -21.59 21.55 -2.53
C LYS A 403 -20.74 22.08 -1.36
N LEU A 404 -20.63 23.40 -1.22
CA LEU A 404 -20.04 24.07 -0.06
C LEU A 404 -21.16 24.71 0.78
N GLN A 405 -21.19 24.41 2.07
CA GLN A 405 -22.20 24.88 3.03
C GLN A 405 -21.54 25.63 4.20
N GLY A 406 -22.25 26.59 4.78
CA GLY A 406 -21.75 27.41 5.91
C GLY A 406 -21.77 26.69 7.26
N SER A 407 -22.69 25.74 7.44
CA SER A 407 -22.88 24.93 8.64
C SER A 407 -22.82 23.43 8.32
N ALA A 408 -22.73 22.59 9.36
CA ALA A 408 -22.86 21.15 9.24
C ALA A 408 -24.36 20.77 9.29
N THR A 409 -24.90 20.28 8.17
CA THR A 409 -26.35 20.14 7.97
C THR A 409 -26.98 18.87 8.54
N GLU A 410 -26.19 17.86 8.94
CA GLU A 410 -26.66 16.62 9.55
C GLU A 410 -25.99 16.46 10.93
N SER A 411 -26.74 16.72 12.01
CA SER A 411 -26.19 16.79 13.38
C SER A 411 -25.67 15.44 13.87
N GLY A 412 -24.39 15.40 14.27
CA GLY A 412 -23.76 14.19 14.84
C GLY A 412 -23.07 13.28 13.82
N ALA A 413 -23.20 13.55 12.52
CA ALA A 413 -22.40 12.88 11.50
C ALA A 413 -20.99 13.49 11.39
N SER A 414 -20.04 12.72 10.86
CA SER A 414 -18.74 13.26 10.46
C SER A 414 -18.90 14.07 9.18
N VAL A 415 -18.41 15.32 9.18
CA VAL A 415 -18.41 16.23 8.02
C VAL A 415 -17.01 16.56 7.54
N PHE A 416 -16.82 16.71 6.23
CA PHE A 416 -15.59 17.25 5.67
C PHE A 416 -15.58 18.78 5.81
N LYS A 417 -14.66 19.30 6.63
CA LYS A 417 -14.41 20.74 6.76
C LYS A 417 -13.37 21.20 5.73
N VAL A 418 -13.66 22.34 5.11
CA VAL A 418 -12.81 23.03 4.13
C VAL A 418 -12.41 24.39 4.69
N GLU A 419 -11.17 24.83 4.46
CA GLU A 419 -10.77 26.21 4.71
C GLU A 419 -11.20 27.09 3.52
N TYR A 420 -12.00 28.12 3.79
CA TYR A 420 -12.66 28.93 2.77
C TYR A 420 -12.41 30.41 3.07
N PHE A 421 -11.28 30.94 2.58
CA PHE A 421 -10.87 32.34 2.81
C PHE A 421 -10.84 32.74 4.30
N GLY A 422 -10.16 31.94 5.14
CA GLY A 422 -10.00 32.20 6.57
C GLY A 422 -11.23 31.90 7.44
N ARG A 423 -12.38 31.54 6.85
CA ARG A 423 -13.54 30.95 7.54
C ARG A 423 -13.66 29.47 7.22
N GLY A 424 -14.42 28.73 8.03
CA GLY A 424 -14.78 27.35 7.73
C GLY A 424 -15.91 27.27 6.71
N ALA A 425 -15.88 26.24 5.88
CA ALA A 425 -17.02 25.72 5.13
C ALA A 425 -17.06 24.19 5.25
N PHE A 426 -18.16 23.57 4.85
CA PHE A 426 -18.34 22.11 4.88
C PHE A 426 -18.75 21.58 3.51
N LEU A 427 -18.41 20.32 3.19
CA LEU A 427 -18.93 19.65 2.00
C LEU A 427 -20.31 19.04 2.28
N ALA A 428 -21.25 19.26 1.37
CA ALA A 428 -22.63 18.81 1.50
C ALA A 428 -22.76 17.28 1.53
N GLN A 429 -23.33 16.72 2.61
CA GLN A 429 -23.55 15.28 2.74
C GLN A 429 -24.71 14.73 1.91
N SER A 430 -25.59 15.62 1.46
CA SER A 430 -26.67 15.39 0.49
C SER A 430 -27.15 16.74 -0.06
N PRO A 431 -27.78 16.80 -1.24
CA PRO A 431 -28.46 18.03 -1.71
C PRO A 431 -29.82 18.25 -1.02
N GLN A 432 -30.17 17.45 0.00
CA GLN A 432 -31.52 17.31 0.55
C GLN A 432 -32.13 18.62 1.04
N LEU A 433 -31.34 19.51 1.66
CA LEU A 433 -31.87 20.83 2.08
C LEU A 433 -32.21 21.71 0.86
N ALA A 434 -31.33 21.75 -0.15
CA ALA A 434 -31.47 22.61 -1.32
C ALA A 434 -32.63 22.18 -2.22
N LYS A 435 -32.82 20.89 -2.48
CA LYS A 435 -33.94 20.41 -3.31
C LYS A 435 -35.31 20.65 -2.66
N GLN A 436 -35.43 20.59 -1.33
CA GLN A 436 -36.65 21.01 -0.61
C GLN A 436 -36.90 22.52 -0.74
N MET A 437 -35.87 23.37 -0.61
CA MET A 437 -36.01 24.81 -0.84
C MET A 437 -36.46 25.14 -2.28
N CYS A 438 -36.03 24.37 -3.29
CA CYS A 438 -36.56 24.52 -4.66
C CYS A 438 -38.05 24.18 -4.76
N ILE A 439 -38.54 23.15 -4.07
CA ILE A 439 -39.98 22.85 -4.00
C ILE A 439 -40.76 23.95 -3.27
N SER A 440 -40.17 24.54 -2.22
CA SER A 440 -40.69 25.72 -1.53
C SER A 440 -40.55 27.04 -2.34
N ALA A 441 -40.00 26.99 -3.55
CA ALA A 441 -39.84 28.10 -4.49
C ALA A 441 -40.55 27.82 -5.82
N ASP A 442 -41.66 27.08 -5.77
CA ASP A 442 -42.58 26.76 -6.89
C ASP A 442 -41.96 25.98 -8.08
N PHE A 443 -40.79 25.35 -7.93
CA PHE A 443 -40.25 24.48 -9.00
C PHE A 443 -41.09 23.22 -9.24
N GLY A 444 -41.91 22.79 -8.27
CA GLY A 444 -42.88 21.69 -8.35
C GLY A 444 -42.27 20.27 -8.41
N LYS A 445 -41.30 20.04 -9.29
CA LYS A 445 -40.60 18.76 -9.51
C LYS A 445 -39.13 19.02 -9.88
N VAL A 446 -38.19 18.56 -9.05
CA VAL A 446 -36.75 18.78 -9.29
C VAL A 446 -35.92 17.50 -9.19
N TYR A 447 -34.85 17.42 -10.00
CA TYR A 447 -33.81 16.40 -9.85
C TYR A 447 -32.41 17.01 -9.90
N GLU A 448 -31.43 16.32 -9.32
CA GLU A 448 -30.00 16.64 -9.47
C GLU A 448 -29.17 15.38 -9.75
N ILE A 449 -28.14 15.51 -10.60
CA ILE A 449 -27.04 14.55 -10.68
C ILE A 449 -25.78 15.27 -10.20
N GLY A 450 -25.18 14.83 -9.09
CA GLY A 450 -24.06 15.57 -8.49
C GLY A 450 -23.22 14.76 -7.50
N ALA A 451 -22.08 15.33 -7.11
CA ALA A 451 -21.21 14.75 -6.09
C ALA A 451 -21.84 14.86 -4.68
N VAL A 452 -21.75 13.76 -3.93
CA VAL A 452 -22.28 13.60 -2.57
C VAL A 452 -21.18 13.03 -1.67
N PHE A 453 -21.07 13.58 -0.45
CA PHE A 453 -19.91 13.35 0.43
C PHE A 453 -20.29 12.63 1.73
N ARG A 454 -19.43 11.71 2.18
CA ARG A 454 -19.59 10.94 3.42
C ARG A 454 -18.26 10.88 4.15
N ALA A 455 -18.13 11.53 5.32
CA ALA A 455 -16.86 11.63 6.05
C ALA A 455 -16.72 10.60 7.18
N GLU A 456 -17.62 9.62 7.22
CA GLU A 456 -17.54 8.44 8.06
C GLU A 456 -16.31 7.60 7.67
N ASN A 457 -15.47 7.24 8.65
CA ASN A 457 -14.24 6.46 8.40
C ASN A 457 -14.53 4.96 8.16
N SER A 458 -15.31 4.67 7.12
CA SER A 458 -15.89 3.35 6.85
C SER A 458 -15.31 2.72 5.59
N ASN A 459 -14.21 1.97 5.72
CA ASN A 459 -13.51 1.33 4.60
C ASN A 459 -14.05 -0.08 4.28
N THR A 460 -15.34 -0.18 3.90
CA THR A 460 -15.99 -1.45 3.49
C THR A 460 -15.92 -1.68 1.98
N TYR A 461 -16.52 -2.77 1.47
CA TYR A 461 -16.74 -3.00 0.04
C TYR A 461 -17.94 -2.24 -0.55
N ARG A 462 -18.74 -1.55 0.29
CA ARG A 462 -19.99 -0.88 -0.10
C ARG A 462 -19.94 0.65 0.00
N HIS A 463 -18.99 1.20 0.74
CA HIS A 463 -18.96 2.63 1.06
C HIS A 463 -17.81 3.34 0.33
N LEU A 464 -18.06 4.60 -0.02
CA LEU A 464 -17.13 5.58 -0.59
C LEU A 464 -17.30 6.88 0.21
N THR A 465 -16.26 7.72 0.23
CA THR A 465 -16.34 9.05 0.88
C THR A 465 -16.80 10.17 -0.05
N GLU A 466 -16.78 9.91 -1.35
CA GLU A 466 -17.28 10.76 -2.43
C GLU A 466 -17.89 9.81 -3.47
N TYR A 467 -19.14 10.05 -3.85
CA TYR A 467 -19.91 9.25 -4.82
C TYR A 467 -20.89 10.14 -5.58
N THR A 468 -21.56 9.60 -6.60
CA THR A 468 -22.50 10.35 -7.43
C THR A 468 -23.93 10.07 -6.99
N GLY A 469 -24.62 11.09 -6.50
CA GLY A 469 -26.05 11.05 -6.20
C GLY A 469 -26.89 11.31 -7.45
N LEU A 470 -27.98 10.56 -7.59
CA LEU A 470 -29.12 10.89 -8.45
C LEU A 470 -30.29 11.21 -7.51
N ASP A 471 -30.56 12.49 -7.30
CA ASP A 471 -31.47 13.00 -6.27
C ASP A 471 -32.77 13.53 -6.90
N ILE A 472 -33.90 13.30 -6.22
CA ILE A 472 -35.23 13.77 -6.63
C ILE A 472 -35.96 14.38 -5.43
N GLU A 473 -36.74 15.44 -5.66
CA GLU A 473 -37.79 15.93 -4.76
C GLU A 473 -38.98 16.44 -5.61
N MET A 474 -40.21 16.28 -5.13
CA MET A 474 -41.42 16.80 -5.78
C MET A 474 -42.50 17.18 -4.76
N ALA A 475 -43.33 18.16 -5.10
CA ALA A 475 -44.61 18.38 -4.44
C ALA A 475 -45.51 17.14 -4.58
N ILE A 476 -46.43 16.94 -3.63
CA ILE A 476 -47.43 15.86 -3.63
C ILE A 476 -48.82 16.44 -3.39
N ASP A 477 -49.82 15.87 -4.04
CA ASP A 477 -51.21 16.36 -3.99
C ASP A 477 -52.00 15.71 -2.84
N GLU A 478 -51.93 14.38 -2.68
CA GLU A 478 -52.72 13.63 -1.69
C GLU A 478 -51.88 12.71 -0.80
N HIS A 479 -50.91 11.98 -1.36
CA HIS A 479 -50.19 10.93 -0.64
C HIS A 479 -48.77 10.68 -1.17
N TYR A 480 -47.81 10.47 -0.27
CA TYR A 480 -46.39 10.28 -0.60
C TYR A 480 -46.09 9.05 -1.49
N HIS A 481 -47.06 8.14 -1.65
CA HIS A 481 -46.98 7.08 -2.66
C HIS A 481 -46.95 7.61 -4.11
N GLU A 482 -47.31 8.86 -4.37
CA GLU A 482 -47.05 9.54 -5.65
C GLU A 482 -45.55 9.54 -5.98
N VAL A 483 -44.71 9.94 -5.02
CA VAL A 483 -43.24 9.94 -5.14
C VAL A 483 -42.72 8.51 -5.34
N LEU A 484 -43.22 7.56 -4.55
CA LEU A 484 -42.87 6.14 -4.65
C LEU A 484 -43.21 5.59 -6.05
N ARG A 485 -44.37 5.93 -6.60
CA ARG A 485 -44.78 5.54 -7.97
C ARG A 485 -43.94 6.20 -9.06
N VAL A 486 -43.48 7.44 -8.89
CA VAL A 486 -42.54 8.08 -9.82
C VAL A 486 -41.17 7.39 -9.77
N LEU A 487 -40.65 7.11 -8.57
CA LEU A 487 -39.40 6.37 -8.38
C LEU A 487 -39.48 4.97 -8.98
N ASP A 488 -40.58 4.25 -8.77
CA ASP A 488 -40.82 2.93 -9.36
C ASP A 488 -40.78 2.95 -10.91
N ARG A 489 -41.46 3.92 -11.53
CA ARG A 489 -41.38 4.13 -12.99
C ARG A 489 -39.96 4.46 -13.43
N THR A 490 -39.25 5.30 -12.67
CA THR A 490 -37.85 5.69 -12.94
C THR A 490 -36.90 4.51 -12.92
N PHE A 491 -36.95 3.68 -11.88
CA PHE A 491 -36.14 2.45 -11.80
C PHE A 491 -36.48 1.48 -12.93
N LYS A 492 -37.76 1.24 -13.23
CA LYS A 492 -38.18 0.36 -14.33
C LYS A 492 -37.77 0.89 -15.70
N ALA A 493 -37.80 2.21 -15.92
CA ALA A 493 -37.31 2.86 -17.14
C ALA A 493 -35.79 2.69 -17.30
N ILE A 494 -35.02 2.85 -16.21
CA ILE A 494 -33.58 2.60 -16.17
C ILE A 494 -33.27 1.12 -16.46
N PHE A 495 -33.94 0.17 -15.77
CA PHE A 495 -33.68 -1.25 -15.95
C PHE A 495 -33.96 -1.71 -17.40
N ARG A 496 -35.14 -1.39 -17.95
CA ARG A 496 -35.49 -1.66 -19.35
C ARG A 496 -34.45 -1.04 -20.29
N GLY A 497 -34.21 0.27 -20.18
CA GLY A 497 -33.27 0.98 -21.05
C GLY A 497 -31.81 0.48 -20.95
N VAL A 498 -31.38 -0.05 -19.80
CA VAL A 498 -30.06 -0.69 -19.65
C VAL A 498 -30.01 -2.01 -20.39
N TYR A 499 -30.98 -2.91 -20.18
CA TYR A 499 -31.01 -4.23 -20.84
C TYR A 499 -31.27 -4.15 -22.34
N ASP A 500 -32.07 -3.18 -22.80
CA ASP A 500 -32.39 -2.95 -24.22
C ASP A 500 -31.20 -2.36 -24.99
N ARG A 501 -30.51 -1.35 -24.43
CA ARG A 501 -29.53 -0.53 -25.16
C ARG A 501 -28.07 -0.94 -24.94
N TYR A 502 -27.75 -1.60 -23.82
CA TYR A 502 -26.38 -1.93 -23.43
C TYR A 502 -26.15 -3.44 -23.28
N ARG A 503 -26.92 -4.26 -24.01
CA ARG A 503 -26.82 -5.73 -23.91
C ARG A 503 -25.43 -6.26 -24.23
N HIS A 504 -24.75 -5.65 -25.21
CA HIS A 504 -23.37 -6.02 -25.55
C HIS A 504 -22.42 -5.80 -24.36
N GLU A 505 -22.46 -4.62 -23.74
CA GLU A 505 -21.67 -4.31 -22.55
C GLU A 505 -21.98 -5.24 -21.37
N ILE A 506 -23.25 -5.60 -21.17
CA ILE A 506 -23.67 -6.53 -20.10
C ILE A 506 -23.04 -7.91 -20.31
N GLU A 507 -23.07 -8.46 -21.53
CA GLU A 507 -22.44 -9.76 -21.82
C GLU A 507 -20.91 -9.70 -21.75
N VAL A 508 -20.29 -8.58 -22.13
CA VAL A 508 -18.84 -8.35 -21.91
C VAL A 508 -18.51 -8.31 -20.42
N VAL A 509 -19.31 -7.64 -19.59
CA VAL A 509 -19.12 -7.60 -18.13
C VAL A 509 -19.33 -8.97 -17.50
N LYS A 510 -20.31 -9.76 -17.95
CA LYS A 510 -20.57 -11.12 -17.45
C LYS A 510 -19.41 -12.08 -17.64
N ARG A 511 -18.54 -11.88 -18.65
CA ARG A 511 -17.30 -12.67 -18.80
C ARG A 511 -16.46 -12.59 -17.52
N GLN A 512 -16.25 -11.39 -16.96
CA GLN A 512 -15.45 -11.20 -15.75
C GLN A 512 -16.26 -11.24 -14.43
N PHE A 513 -17.52 -10.82 -14.45
CA PHE A 513 -18.42 -10.78 -13.29
C PHE A 513 -19.71 -11.58 -13.60
N PRO A 514 -19.69 -12.92 -13.55
CA PRO A 514 -20.87 -13.73 -13.89
C PRO A 514 -22.09 -13.42 -13.02
N HIS A 515 -23.21 -13.09 -13.66
CA HIS A 515 -24.46 -12.77 -12.98
C HIS A 515 -25.70 -13.08 -13.85
N GLU A 516 -26.81 -13.37 -13.18
CA GLU A 516 -28.14 -13.44 -13.78
C GLU A 516 -28.68 -12.03 -14.07
N ASP A 517 -29.48 -11.88 -15.11
CA ASP A 517 -30.22 -10.63 -15.35
C ASP A 517 -31.18 -10.34 -14.16
N LEU A 518 -31.49 -9.07 -13.94
CA LEU A 518 -32.35 -8.62 -12.86
C LEU A 518 -33.81 -9.02 -13.11
N VAL A 519 -34.49 -9.60 -12.11
CA VAL A 519 -35.94 -9.87 -12.19
C VAL A 519 -36.70 -8.81 -11.41
N TRP A 520 -37.57 -8.06 -12.08
CA TRP A 520 -38.54 -7.15 -11.47
C TRP A 520 -39.95 -7.45 -11.98
N LEU A 521 -40.97 -7.06 -11.22
CA LEU A 521 -42.38 -7.24 -11.57
C LEU A 521 -42.99 -5.94 -12.13
N ASP A 522 -44.05 -6.03 -12.91
CA ASP A 522 -44.79 -4.84 -13.37
C ASP A 522 -45.53 -4.15 -12.22
N GLU A 523 -46.11 -4.91 -11.28
CA GLU A 523 -46.55 -4.43 -9.96
C GLU A 523 -45.44 -4.71 -8.93
N THR A 524 -44.80 -3.67 -8.39
CA THR A 524 -43.71 -3.83 -7.42
C THR A 524 -44.25 -4.15 -6.03
N PRO A 525 -43.73 -5.16 -5.31
CA PRO A 525 -44.10 -5.39 -3.92
C PRO A 525 -43.71 -4.21 -3.03
N ILE A 526 -44.72 -3.57 -2.42
CA ILE A 526 -44.56 -2.59 -1.35
C ILE A 526 -44.95 -3.30 -0.06
N ILE A 527 -43.98 -3.50 0.84
CA ILE A 527 -44.14 -4.32 2.04
C ILE A 527 -43.92 -3.43 3.27
N PRO A 528 -44.84 -3.36 4.24
CA PRO A 528 -44.59 -2.64 5.49
C PRO A 528 -43.36 -3.19 6.21
N PHE A 529 -42.50 -2.33 6.74
CA PHE A 529 -41.22 -2.70 7.37
C PHE A 529 -41.37 -3.84 8.39
N ALA A 530 -42.34 -3.70 9.30
CA ALA A 530 -42.73 -4.71 10.28
C ALA A 530 -43.13 -6.06 9.66
N GLU A 531 -43.76 -6.09 8.48
CA GLU A 531 -44.07 -7.33 7.76
C GLU A 531 -42.81 -7.96 7.13
N GLY A 532 -41.88 -7.13 6.64
CA GLY A 532 -40.56 -7.59 6.20
C GLY A 532 -39.78 -8.26 7.34
N VAL A 533 -39.76 -7.64 8.52
CA VAL A 533 -39.18 -8.22 9.74
C VAL A 533 -39.87 -9.54 10.13
N ARG A 534 -41.21 -9.62 10.06
CA ARG A 534 -41.94 -10.88 10.29
C ARG A 534 -41.54 -11.97 9.31
N MET A 535 -41.51 -11.70 8.00
CA MET A 535 -41.08 -12.69 6.99
C MET A 535 -39.65 -13.20 7.25
N LEU A 536 -38.75 -12.33 7.70
CA LEU A 536 -37.38 -12.71 8.04
C LEU A 536 -37.33 -13.59 9.31
N ASN A 537 -38.09 -13.23 10.35
CA ASN A 537 -38.23 -14.04 11.57
C ASN A 537 -38.90 -15.41 11.31
N GLU A 538 -39.89 -15.46 10.42
CA GLU A 538 -40.57 -16.68 9.96
C GLU A 538 -39.63 -17.59 9.16
N SER A 539 -38.68 -17.03 8.41
CA SER A 539 -37.62 -17.79 7.72
C SER A 539 -36.61 -18.46 8.66
N GLY A 540 -36.80 -18.36 9.98
CA GLY A 540 -35.89 -18.89 11.00
C GLY A 540 -34.62 -18.05 11.20
N TRP A 541 -34.48 -16.90 10.55
CA TRP A 541 -33.35 -16.01 10.75
C TRP A 541 -33.40 -15.31 12.11
N ARG A 542 -32.25 -15.05 12.72
CA ARG A 542 -32.11 -14.51 14.08
C ARG A 542 -30.92 -13.57 14.13
N ASN A 543 -30.94 -12.62 15.08
CA ASN A 543 -29.81 -11.73 15.33
C ASN A 543 -28.58 -12.49 15.87
N GLU A 544 -27.46 -11.79 16.07
CA GLU A 544 -26.20 -12.43 16.50
C GLU A 544 -26.24 -13.04 17.91
N HIS A 545 -27.29 -12.78 18.68
CA HIS A 545 -27.56 -13.38 19.98
C HIS A 545 -28.59 -14.53 19.92
N GLY A 546 -29.10 -14.87 18.74
CA GLY A 546 -30.08 -15.95 18.53
C GLY A 546 -31.54 -15.57 18.79
N HIS A 547 -31.82 -14.28 19.05
CA HIS A 547 -33.18 -13.77 19.27
C HIS A 547 -33.84 -13.37 17.93
N PRO A 548 -35.19 -13.33 17.86
CA PRO A 548 -35.89 -12.68 16.75
C PRO A 548 -35.45 -11.22 16.61
N LEU A 549 -35.54 -10.69 15.38
CA LEU A 549 -35.37 -9.26 15.12
C LEU A 549 -36.64 -8.50 15.58
N PRO A 550 -36.51 -7.36 16.28
CA PRO A 550 -37.64 -6.50 16.64
C PRO A 550 -38.19 -5.75 15.42
N GLU A 551 -39.46 -5.33 15.47
CA GLU A 551 -40.15 -4.66 14.35
C GLU A 551 -39.95 -3.13 14.34
N ASP A 552 -39.32 -2.59 15.37
CA ASP A 552 -39.15 -1.16 15.68
C ASP A 552 -37.68 -0.67 15.72
N GLU A 553 -36.72 -1.57 15.50
CA GLU A 553 -35.30 -1.24 15.25
C GLU A 553 -34.93 -1.40 13.76
N ASP A 554 -33.83 -0.79 13.34
CA ASP A 554 -33.35 -0.82 11.95
C ASP A 554 -32.64 -2.16 11.59
N LEU A 555 -32.59 -2.50 10.30
CA LEU A 555 -32.01 -3.75 9.80
C LEU A 555 -30.49 -3.66 9.60
N GLY A 556 -29.74 -4.60 10.16
CA GLY A 556 -28.34 -4.80 9.79
C GLY A 556 -28.21 -5.37 8.37
N THR A 557 -27.12 -5.09 7.66
CA THR A 557 -26.98 -5.54 6.26
C THR A 557 -26.89 -7.05 6.05
N ARG A 558 -26.69 -7.83 7.11
CA ARG A 558 -26.85 -9.30 7.03
C ARG A 558 -28.33 -9.68 6.93
N ASP A 559 -29.17 -8.90 7.60
CA ASP A 559 -30.62 -9.02 7.69
C ASP A 559 -31.28 -8.50 6.40
N GLU A 560 -30.84 -7.35 5.86
CA GLU A 560 -31.22 -6.86 4.50
C GLU A 560 -31.05 -7.95 3.43
N VAL A 561 -29.84 -8.53 3.36
CA VAL A 561 -29.46 -9.52 2.33
C VAL A 561 -30.23 -10.83 2.50
N GLN A 562 -30.56 -11.20 3.73
CA GLN A 562 -31.40 -12.37 3.96
C GLN A 562 -32.89 -12.09 3.65
N LEU A 563 -33.41 -10.91 4.01
CA LEU A 563 -34.77 -10.50 3.66
C LEU A 563 -34.97 -10.46 2.14
N GLY A 564 -34.00 -9.95 1.38
CA GLY A 564 -34.02 -10.01 -0.08
C GLY A 564 -34.10 -11.43 -0.65
N ARG A 565 -33.48 -12.43 0.00
CA ARG A 565 -33.62 -13.85 -0.40
C ARG A 565 -35.01 -14.40 -0.06
N VAL A 566 -35.57 -14.04 1.09
CA VAL A 566 -36.93 -14.43 1.49
C VAL A 566 -37.95 -13.83 0.52
N ILE A 567 -37.79 -12.56 0.15
CA ILE A 567 -38.63 -11.87 -0.84
C ILE A 567 -38.46 -12.48 -2.24
N LYS A 568 -37.23 -12.77 -2.69
CA LYS A 568 -37.03 -13.46 -3.99
C LYS A 568 -37.63 -14.87 -4.00
N ALA A 569 -37.61 -15.59 -2.88
CA ALA A 569 -38.25 -16.90 -2.75
C ALA A 569 -39.80 -16.85 -2.68
N LYS A 570 -40.37 -15.80 -2.07
CA LYS A 570 -41.83 -15.62 -1.89
C LYS A 570 -42.52 -14.95 -3.10
N TYR A 571 -41.85 -13.98 -3.72
CA TYR A 571 -42.41 -13.10 -4.75
C TYR A 571 -41.66 -13.17 -6.11
N GLY A 572 -40.57 -13.92 -6.21
CA GLY A 572 -39.83 -14.12 -7.48
C GLY A 572 -38.99 -12.94 -7.97
N THR A 573 -38.85 -11.86 -7.19
CA THR A 573 -38.22 -10.59 -7.63
C THR A 573 -36.91 -10.28 -6.90
N ASP A 574 -35.98 -9.61 -7.60
CA ASP A 574 -34.79 -8.97 -7.04
C ASP A 574 -35.06 -7.51 -6.58
N TYR A 575 -36.23 -6.94 -6.93
CA TYR A 575 -36.57 -5.52 -6.73
C TYR A 575 -37.89 -5.35 -5.96
N TYR A 576 -37.88 -4.57 -4.87
CA TYR A 576 -39.01 -4.34 -3.97
C TYR A 576 -38.84 -3.05 -3.14
N VAL A 577 -39.91 -2.64 -2.46
CA VAL A 577 -39.93 -1.48 -1.54
C VAL A 577 -40.32 -1.94 -0.14
N LEU A 578 -39.59 -1.47 0.89
CA LEU A 578 -40.08 -1.47 2.27
C LEU A 578 -40.66 -0.09 2.59
N ASP A 579 -41.83 -0.04 3.24
CA ASP A 579 -42.56 1.20 3.56
C ASP A 579 -42.88 1.26 5.07
N LYS A 580 -43.23 2.45 5.59
CA LYS A 580 -43.58 2.68 7.01
C LYS A 580 -42.45 2.34 7.99
N PHE A 581 -41.26 2.91 7.77
CA PHE A 581 -40.11 2.72 8.68
C PHE A 581 -40.30 3.37 10.07
N PRO A 582 -39.66 2.81 11.12
CA PRO A 582 -39.64 3.38 12.46
C PRO A 582 -39.09 4.82 12.52
N ALA A 583 -39.69 5.68 13.34
CA ALA A 583 -39.27 7.07 13.52
C ALA A 583 -37.90 7.22 14.21
N SER A 584 -37.44 6.18 14.91
CA SER A 584 -36.10 6.04 15.50
C SER A 584 -34.98 5.98 14.45
N ALA A 585 -35.25 5.41 13.28
CA ALA A 585 -34.26 5.15 12.23
C ALA A 585 -34.14 6.28 11.20
N ARG A 586 -34.91 7.38 11.33
CA ARG A 586 -35.09 8.36 10.25
C ARG A 586 -34.70 9.80 10.61
N PRO A 587 -34.22 10.61 9.63
CA PRO A 587 -33.82 11.99 9.86
C PRO A 587 -34.93 12.92 10.41
N PHE A 588 -34.51 14.06 10.96
CA PHE A 588 -35.41 15.05 11.57
C PHE A 588 -36.52 15.54 10.62
N TYR A 589 -36.24 15.66 9.33
CA TYR A 589 -37.17 16.15 8.31
C TYR A 589 -38.21 15.11 7.83
N ALA A 590 -38.13 13.83 8.24
CA ALA A 590 -39.09 12.81 7.81
C ALA A 590 -40.47 13.00 8.48
N MET A 591 -41.56 12.96 7.70
CA MET A 591 -42.93 13.10 8.22
C MET A 591 -43.35 11.85 9.03
N PRO A 592 -43.90 11.99 10.26
CA PRO A 592 -44.51 10.88 10.99
C PRO A 592 -45.74 10.28 10.28
N ASP A 593 -46.08 9.03 10.57
CA ASP A 593 -47.37 8.48 10.13
C ASP A 593 -48.53 9.08 10.98
N PRO A 594 -49.65 9.52 10.38
CA PRO A 594 -50.73 10.19 11.10
C PRO A 594 -51.55 9.28 12.03
N ASN A 595 -51.42 7.96 11.90
CA ASN A 595 -52.09 6.95 12.73
C ASN A 595 -51.16 6.36 13.80
N ASN A 596 -49.85 6.34 13.56
CA ASN A 596 -48.85 5.87 14.51
C ASN A 596 -47.57 6.74 14.48
N PRO A 597 -47.37 7.65 15.45
CA PRO A 597 -46.25 8.58 15.46
C PRO A 597 -44.86 7.93 15.69
N GLU A 598 -44.82 6.65 16.06
CA GLU A 598 -43.57 5.87 16.13
C GLU A 598 -43.13 5.34 14.75
N LEU A 599 -43.96 5.51 13.72
CA LEU A 599 -43.65 5.23 12.31
C LEU A 599 -43.56 6.53 11.49
N THR A 600 -43.08 6.42 10.26
CA THR A 600 -42.93 7.55 9.33
C THR A 600 -43.50 7.24 7.95
N ASN A 601 -43.88 8.27 7.22
CA ASN A 601 -44.19 8.21 5.78
C ASN A 601 -42.89 8.16 4.96
N SER A 602 -42.06 7.14 5.23
CA SER A 602 -40.77 6.93 4.57
C SER A 602 -40.56 5.45 4.19
N PHE A 603 -39.79 5.25 3.13
CA PHE A 603 -39.64 3.98 2.44
C PHE A 603 -38.22 3.84 1.90
N ASP A 604 -37.73 2.60 1.81
CA ASP A 604 -36.45 2.27 1.20
C ASP A 604 -36.66 1.28 0.05
N ILE A 605 -35.93 1.49 -1.04
CA ILE A 605 -36.02 0.70 -2.25
C ILE A 605 -34.79 -0.21 -2.35
N PHE A 606 -35.04 -1.51 -2.56
CA PHE A 606 -34.03 -2.56 -2.48
C PHE A 606 -33.76 -3.21 -3.83
N LEU A 607 -32.49 -3.54 -4.07
CA LEU A 607 -32.03 -4.28 -5.24
C LEU A 607 -31.13 -5.44 -4.82
N ARG A 608 -31.52 -6.67 -5.17
CA ARG A 608 -30.89 -7.93 -4.75
C ARG A 608 -30.67 -8.03 -3.23
N GLY A 609 -31.62 -7.51 -2.44
CA GLY A 609 -31.56 -7.51 -0.96
C GLY A 609 -30.59 -6.51 -0.36
N GLN A 610 -30.36 -5.38 -1.01
CA GLN A 610 -29.54 -4.28 -0.50
C GLN A 610 -30.17 -2.94 -0.87
N GLU A 611 -30.16 -1.97 0.05
CA GLU A 611 -30.68 -0.62 -0.17
C GLU A 611 -29.97 0.07 -1.37
N ILE A 612 -30.75 0.68 -2.27
CA ILE A 612 -30.29 1.56 -3.36
C ILE A 612 -30.79 3.00 -3.28
N LEU A 613 -31.88 3.24 -2.54
CA LEU A 613 -32.45 4.55 -2.25
C LEU A 613 -33.20 4.51 -0.92
N SER A 614 -33.05 5.59 -0.15
CA SER A 614 -33.98 5.96 0.92
C SER A 614 -34.79 7.20 0.52
N GLY A 615 -36.08 7.19 0.86
CA GLY A 615 -37.04 8.21 0.45
C GLY A 615 -38.23 8.38 1.39
N GLY A 616 -39.07 9.37 1.12
CA GLY A 616 -40.26 9.64 1.92
C GLY A 616 -40.80 11.06 1.84
N GLN A 617 -41.93 11.28 2.51
CA GLN A 617 -42.52 12.59 2.72
C GLN A 617 -41.66 13.43 3.67
N ARG A 618 -41.61 14.74 3.42
CA ARG A 618 -40.93 15.73 4.25
C ARG A 618 -41.93 16.51 5.10
N ILE A 619 -41.48 16.97 6.26
CA ILE A 619 -42.24 17.92 7.08
C ILE A 619 -42.19 19.28 6.39
N HIS A 620 -43.33 19.72 5.86
CA HIS A 620 -43.49 21.02 5.22
C HIS A 620 -43.99 22.10 6.20
N ASP A 621 -44.58 21.71 7.32
CA ASP A 621 -44.97 22.62 8.41
C ASP A 621 -43.73 23.06 9.22
N ALA A 622 -43.41 24.35 9.16
CA ALA A 622 -42.23 24.91 9.85
C ALA A 622 -42.30 24.70 11.37
N ASP A 623 -43.50 24.77 11.96
CA ASP A 623 -43.71 24.68 13.40
C ASP A 623 -43.43 23.27 13.93
N MET A 624 -43.84 22.22 13.20
CA MET A 624 -43.49 20.83 13.45
C MET A 624 -42.01 20.54 13.17
N LEU A 625 -41.44 21.12 12.11
CA LEU A 625 -40.03 20.94 11.75
C LEU A 625 -39.11 21.45 12.86
N ILE A 626 -39.34 22.67 13.35
CA ILE A 626 -38.61 23.28 14.47
C ILE A 626 -38.72 22.41 15.73
N LYS A 627 -39.94 22.02 16.14
CA LYS A 627 -40.15 21.18 17.33
C LYS A 627 -39.45 19.81 17.22
N LYS A 628 -39.31 19.25 16.00
CA LYS A 628 -38.58 17.99 15.78
C LYS A 628 -37.06 18.19 15.75
N MET A 629 -36.56 19.33 15.26
CA MET A 629 -35.15 19.74 15.41
C MET A 629 -34.79 19.89 16.90
N GLU A 630 -35.60 20.62 17.67
CA GLU A 630 -35.43 20.80 19.12
C GLU A 630 -35.44 19.46 19.88
N LYS A 631 -36.40 18.57 19.60
CA LYS A 631 -36.49 17.22 20.19
C LYS A 631 -35.20 16.40 19.94
N LEU A 632 -34.57 16.59 18.78
CA LEU A 632 -33.33 15.92 18.39
C LEU A 632 -32.05 16.73 18.72
N LYS A 633 -32.19 17.86 19.44
CA LYS A 633 -31.09 18.76 19.88
C LYS A 633 -30.31 19.39 18.72
N ILE A 634 -31.00 19.62 17.60
CA ILE A 634 -30.50 20.37 16.45
C ILE A 634 -30.89 21.84 16.65
N ASP A 635 -29.93 22.76 16.59
CA ASP A 635 -30.19 24.20 16.70
C ASP A 635 -30.85 24.73 15.41
N PRO A 636 -32.09 25.27 15.46
CA PRO A 636 -32.73 25.87 14.29
C PRO A 636 -31.89 26.98 13.63
N MET A 637 -31.16 27.78 14.41
CA MET A 637 -30.35 28.88 13.89
C MET A 637 -29.15 28.39 13.05
N SER A 638 -28.78 27.11 13.13
CA SER A 638 -27.74 26.53 12.28
C SER A 638 -28.19 26.32 10.82
N MET A 639 -29.49 26.46 10.53
CA MET A 639 -30.11 26.22 9.22
C MET A 639 -31.19 27.28 8.89
N GLU A 640 -30.94 28.55 9.26
CA GLU A 640 -31.91 29.66 9.13
C GLU A 640 -32.52 29.76 7.72
N ASP A 641 -31.69 29.83 6.66
CA ASP A 641 -32.13 29.87 5.26
C ASP A 641 -33.10 28.73 4.88
N TYR A 642 -32.82 27.52 5.38
CA TYR A 642 -33.62 26.32 5.10
C TYR A 642 -34.98 26.40 5.79
N ILE A 643 -35.01 26.73 7.09
CA ILE A 643 -36.26 26.85 7.87
C ILE A 643 -37.13 28.00 7.35
N GLN A 644 -36.50 29.11 6.94
CA GLN A 644 -37.17 30.29 6.41
C GLN A 644 -38.00 29.99 5.15
N GLY A 645 -37.56 29.08 4.29
CA GLY A 645 -38.35 28.61 3.15
C GLY A 645 -39.72 28.05 3.58
N PHE A 646 -39.74 27.11 4.55
CA PHE A 646 -40.98 26.54 5.08
C PHE A 646 -41.86 27.58 5.78
N GLN A 647 -41.26 28.57 6.45
CA GLN A 647 -41.98 29.68 7.09
C GLN A 647 -42.69 30.60 6.09
N TRP A 648 -42.25 30.64 4.83
CA TRP A 648 -42.92 31.36 3.75
C TRP A 648 -44.01 30.54 3.04
N GLY A 649 -44.17 29.26 3.41
CA GLY A 649 -45.21 28.37 2.90
C GLY A 649 -44.67 27.32 1.93
N ALA A 650 -44.10 26.24 2.44
CA ALA A 650 -43.76 25.07 1.62
C ALA A 650 -45.02 24.21 1.35
N PRO A 651 -45.25 23.75 0.10
CA PRO A 651 -46.29 22.76 -0.17
C PRO A 651 -45.92 21.39 0.43
N PRO A 652 -46.87 20.46 0.63
CA PRO A 652 -46.55 19.06 0.91
C PRO A 652 -45.63 18.49 -0.17
N HIS A 653 -44.57 17.78 0.24
CA HIS A 653 -43.58 17.24 -0.70
C HIS A 653 -42.89 15.98 -0.17
N GLY A 654 -42.19 15.30 -1.08
CA GLY A 654 -41.35 14.14 -0.78
C GLY A 654 -40.34 13.85 -1.88
N GLY A 655 -39.37 12.99 -1.57
CA GLY A 655 -38.25 12.72 -2.46
C GLY A 655 -37.43 11.52 -2.01
N GLY A 656 -36.28 11.35 -2.67
CA GLY A 656 -35.30 10.31 -2.37
C GLY A 656 -33.97 10.57 -3.08
N GLY A 657 -32.94 9.79 -2.72
CA GLY A 657 -31.62 9.88 -3.33
C GLY A 657 -31.08 8.50 -3.67
N ILE A 658 -30.54 8.34 -4.89
CA ILE A 658 -29.97 7.09 -5.41
C ILE A 658 -28.45 7.22 -5.48
N GLY A 659 -27.70 6.23 -4.97
CA GLY A 659 -26.26 6.14 -5.27
C GLY A 659 -26.03 5.54 -6.66
N LEU A 660 -25.46 6.29 -7.61
CA LEU A 660 -25.20 5.82 -8.98
C LEU A 660 -24.26 4.60 -9.00
N GLU A 661 -23.20 4.63 -8.21
CA GLU A 661 -22.26 3.52 -8.06
C GLU A 661 -22.92 2.33 -7.33
N ARG A 662 -23.91 2.59 -6.47
CA ARG A 662 -24.64 1.59 -5.69
C ARG A 662 -25.64 0.81 -6.55
N ILE A 663 -26.47 1.49 -7.35
CA ILE A 663 -27.37 0.84 -8.33
C ILE A 663 -26.56 0.05 -9.36
N LEU A 664 -25.48 0.61 -9.91
CA LEU A 664 -24.64 -0.05 -10.90
C LEU A 664 -23.94 -1.32 -10.34
N MET A 665 -23.42 -1.25 -9.11
CA MET A 665 -22.78 -2.39 -8.44
C MET A 665 -23.77 -3.55 -8.23
N LEU A 666 -25.05 -3.27 -7.95
CA LEU A 666 -26.07 -4.28 -7.66
C LEU A 666 -26.75 -4.83 -8.92
N LEU A 667 -26.98 -3.98 -9.94
CA LEU A 667 -27.50 -4.41 -11.24
C LEU A 667 -26.55 -5.43 -11.88
N LEU A 668 -25.25 -5.08 -11.98
CA LEU A 668 -24.20 -5.91 -12.58
C LEU A 668 -23.49 -6.86 -11.59
N ASN A 669 -23.96 -6.94 -10.34
CA ASN A 669 -23.42 -7.80 -9.27
C ASN A 669 -21.88 -7.73 -9.09
N LEU A 670 -21.30 -6.52 -9.12
CA LEU A 670 -19.84 -6.31 -9.15
C LEU A 670 -19.10 -6.61 -7.83
N GLY A 671 -19.83 -6.95 -6.76
CA GLY A 671 -19.29 -7.34 -5.44
C GLY A 671 -18.59 -6.25 -4.61
N ASN A 672 -18.05 -5.19 -5.22
CA ASN A 672 -17.37 -4.08 -4.55
C ASN A 672 -17.62 -2.76 -5.31
N ILE A 673 -18.08 -1.73 -4.60
CA ILE A 673 -18.49 -0.44 -5.18
C ILE A 673 -17.34 0.28 -5.89
N ARG A 674 -16.08 -0.04 -5.56
CA ARG A 674 -14.89 0.50 -6.23
C ARG A 674 -14.76 0.08 -7.71
N HIS A 675 -15.40 -1.01 -8.14
CA HIS A 675 -15.48 -1.34 -9.57
C HIS A 675 -16.45 -0.38 -10.29
N ALA A 676 -17.53 0.02 -9.62
CA ALA A 676 -18.56 0.94 -10.13
C ALA A 676 -18.17 2.43 -10.07
N SER A 677 -17.15 2.83 -9.32
CA SER A 677 -16.63 4.21 -9.28
C SER A 677 -15.43 4.39 -10.20
N LEU A 678 -15.42 5.40 -11.07
CA LEU A 678 -14.36 5.58 -12.09
C LEU A 678 -12.98 5.77 -11.44
N PHE A 679 -12.89 6.66 -10.45
CA PHE A 679 -11.71 6.90 -9.63
C PHE A 679 -12.13 6.94 -8.15
N PRO A 680 -12.24 5.79 -7.46
CA PRO A 680 -12.87 5.72 -6.14
C PRO A 680 -12.21 6.62 -5.09
N ARG A 681 -13.01 7.01 -4.10
CA ARG A 681 -12.58 7.73 -2.90
C ARG A 681 -13.08 7.00 -1.67
N ASP A 682 -12.15 6.73 -0.77
CA ASP A 682 -12.37 6.08 0.52
C ASP A 682 -11.36 6.64 1.54
N PRO A 683 -11.44 6.29 2.83
CA PRO A 683 -10.54 6.84 3.87
C PRO A 683 -9.04 6.50 3.72
N LYS A 684 -8.64 5.78 2.67
CA LYS A 684 -7.24 5.46 2.33
C LYS A 684 -6.77 6.12 1.02
N SER A 685 -7.68 6.86 0.37
CA SER A 685 -7.40 7.64 -0.82
C SER A 685 -6.62 8.92 -0.48
N LEU A 686 -5.90 9.47 -1.45
CA LEU A 686 -5.07 10.68 -1.30
C LEU A 686 -4.08 10.64 -0.10
N PRO A 687 -3.21 9.60 0.01
CA PRO A 687 -2.20 9.55 1.07
C PRO A 687 -1.30 10.79 1.02
N ALA A 688 -1.02 11.36 2.19
CA ALA A 688 -0.19 12.56 2.32
C ALA A 688 1.20 12.34 1.71
N LYS A 689 1.49 13.08 0.63
CA LYS A 689 2.85 13.18 0.09
C LYS A 689 3.61 14.24 0.88
N ALA A 690 4.84 13.93 1.27
CA ALA A 690 5.73 14.97 1.79
C ALA A 690 5.89 16.09 0.75
N PRO A 691 5.91 17.38 1.16
CA PRO A 691 6.14 18.46 0.22
C PRO A 691 7.55 18.32 -0.37
N ILE A 692 7.66 18.39 -1.69
CA ILE A 692 8.97 18.35 -2.38
C ILE A 692 9.74 19.61 -1.99
N LYS A 693 10.75 19.45 -1.13
CA LYS A 693 11.58 20.57 -0.68
C LYS A 693 12.54 20.97 -1.79
N GLN A 694 12.73 22.27 -1.99
CA GLN A 694 13.65 22.78 -3.00
C GLN A 694 15.11 22.54 -2.56
N LEU A 695 15.94 22.04 -3.48
CA LEU A 695 17.39 21.91 -3.28
C LEU A 695 18.02 23.27 -2.96
N ARG A 696 19.00 23.30 -2.05
CA ARG A 696 19.70 24.53 -1.67
C ARG A 696 20.63 25.03 -2.77
N HIS A 697 21.22 24.10 -3.51
CA HIS A 697 22.06 24.31 -4.66
C HIS A 697 21.48 23.61 -5.89
N PRO A 698 20.46 24.17 -6.56
CA PRO A 698 19.91 23.60 -7.78
C PRO A 698 20.98 23.38 -8.87
N GLU A 699 22.03 24.21 -8.89
CA GLU A 699 23.19 24.08 -9.78
C GLU A 699 24.07 22.86 -9.46
N ALA A 700 23.95 22.29 -8.25
CA ALA A 700 24.61 21.05 -7.83
C ALA A 700 23.62 19.86 -7.83
N SER A 701 22.66 19.85 -8.74
CA SER A 701 21.71 18.74 -8.89
C SER A 701 22.41 17.46 -9.42
N THR A 702 21.89 16.29 -9.02
CA THR A 702 22.28 14.97 -9.51
C THR A 702 21.23 14.36 -10.45
N MET A 703 20.01 14.89 -10.43
CA MET A 703 18.96 14.61 -11.41
C MET A 703 19.16 15.43 -12.70
N HIS A 704 19.68 16.66 -12.55
CA HIS A 704 19.97 17.61 -13.63
C HIS A 704 21.41 18.14 -13.46
N PRO A 705 22.45 17.34 -13.80
CA PRO A 705 23.83 17.73 -13.60
C PRO A 705 24.24 18.90 -14.50
N PRO A 706 25.28 19.70 -14.15
CA PRO A 706 25.74 20.85 -14.96
C PRO A 706 26.11 20.55 -16.42
N TRP A 707 26.31 19.28 -16.77
CA TRP A 707 26.66 18.79 -18.10
C TRP A 707 25.51 17.96 -18.73
N GLU A 708 24.25 18.14 -18.31
CA GLU A 708 23.11 17.44 -18.90
C GLU A 708 23.06 17.64 -20.43
N GLY A 709 23.05 16.53 -21.17
CA GLY A 709 23.14 16.53 -22.65
C GLY A 709 24.56 16.64 -23.24
N LEU A 710 25.60 16.73 -22.40
CA LEU A 710 27.01 16.86 -22.82
C LEU A 710 27.89 15.74 -22.22
N ASP A 711 29.04 15.49 -22.84
CA ASP A 711 30.12 14.69 -22.23
C ASP A 711 30.92 15.59 -21.29
N ARG A 712 30.85 15.32 -19.98
CA ARG A 712 31.54 16.08 -18.93
C ARG A 712 33.06 16.15 -19.14
N ALA A 713 33.68 15.05 -19.56
CA ALA A 713 35.12 14.96 -19.72
C ALA A 713 35.58 15.69 -20.98
N ALA A 714 34.87 15.54 -22.10
CA ALA A 714 35.16 16.28 -23.33
C ALA A 714 34.88 17.79 -23.19
N ALA A 715 33.90 18.19 -22.37
CA ALA A 715 33.59 19.59 -22.08
C ALA A 715 34.50 20.23 -21.01
N ASN A 716 35.40 19.46 -20.37
CA ASN A 716 36.26 19.89 -19.27
C ASN A 716 35.45 20.55 -18.12
N ILE A 717 34.34 19.94 -17.73
CA ILE A 717 33.47 20.42 -16.64
C ILE A 717 33.80 19.64 -15.36
N ASP A 718 34.09 20.34 -14.26
CA ASP A 718 34.34 19.71 -12.97
C ASP A 718 33.06 19.08 -12.36
N TYR A 719 33.25 18.09 -11.50
CA TYR A 719 32.16 17.50 -10.72
C TYR A 719 31.57 18.52 -9.74
N GLN A 720 30.29 18.34 -9.35
CA GLN A 720 29.68 19.19 -8.33
C GLN A 720 30.50 19.13 -7.02
N PRO A 721 30.72 20.26 -6.30
CA PRO A 721 31.43 20.24 -5.03
C PRO A 721 30.70 19.40 -3.96
N ILE A 722 31.47 18.80 -3.04
CA ILE A 722 30.93 17.80 -2.09
C ILE A 722 30.09 18.47 -1.01
N GLU A 723 30.52 19.62 -0.51
CA GLU A 723 29.81 20.49 0.41
C GLU A 723 28.42 20.89 -0.12
N LYS A 724 28.31 21.24 -1.41
CA LYS A 724 27.02 21.53 -2.06
C LYS A 724 26.14 20.28 -2.21
N LEU A 725 26.75 19.12 -2.46
CA LEU A 725 26.02 17.84 -2.47
C LEU A 725 25.53 17.44 -1.07
N ILE A 726 26.29 17.74 -0.01
CA ILE A 726 25.85 17.56 1.39
C ILE A 726 24.68 18.51 1.70
N ALA A 727 24.78 19.79 1.35
CA ALA A 727 23.71 20.77 1.51
C ALA A 727 22.44 20.46 0.68
N ASN A 728 22.54 19.60 -0.34
CA ASN A 728 21.42 19.13 -1.16
C ASN A 728 20.82 17.80 -0.70
N TYR A 729 21.64 16.80 -0.36
CA TYR A 729 21.24 15.40 -0.18
C TYR A 729 21.76 14.74 1.10
N GLY A 730 22.70 15.38 1.81
CA GLY A 730 23.43 14.76 2.92
C GLY A 730 22.83 15.03 4.30
N ASP A 731 23.11 14.10 5.21
CA ASP A 731 22.84 14.21 6.65
C ASP A 731 24.15 14.46 7.43
N ALA A 732 24.06 14.58 8.75
CA ALA A 732 25.19 14.81 9.66
C ALA A 732 26.39 13.88 9.44
N SER A 733 26.14 12.61 9.08
CA SER A 733 27.16 11.62 8.73
C SER A 733 28.00 12.02 7.52
N ASN A 734 27.38 12.63 6.49
CA ASN A 734 28.07 13.03 5.27
C ASN A 734 29.02 14.21 5.49
N THR A 735 28.86 14.99 6.56
CA THR A 735 29.80 16.05 6.95
C THR A 735 31.19 15.53 7.38
N SER A 736 31.42 14.21 7.39
CA SER A 736 32.75 13.61 7.52
C SER A 736 33.47 13.40 6.18
N TRP A 737 32.79 13.60 5.05
CA TRP A 737 33.36 13.37 3.72
C TRP A 737 34.30 14.50 3.27
N LEU A 738 34.38 15.57 4.05
CA LEU A 738 35.31 16.68 3.86
C LEU A 738 36.65 16.46 4.59
N GLU A 739 36.76 15.40 5.41
CA GLU A 739 38.01 15.01 6.08
C GLU A 739 38.99 14.39 5.08
N GLU A 740 40.28 14.78 5.13
CA GLU A 740 41.32 14.31 4.19
C GLU A 740 41.46 12.78 4.12
N ARG A 741 41.08 12.07 5.20
CA ARG A 741 41.06 10.60 5.26
C ARG A 741 39.95 9.93 4.42
N THR A 742 38.98 10.70 3.91
CA THR A 742 37.83 10.16 3.16
C THR A 742 38.04 10.25 1.66
N GLU A 743 38.07 9.11 1.00
CA GLU A 743 38.08 9.03 -0.46
C GLU A 743 36.64 9.06 -1.01
N ILE A 744 36.42 9.80 -2.09
CA ILE A 744 35.10 9.95 -2.70
C ILE A 744 35.06 9.26 -4.07
N TRP A 745 34.16 8.29 -4.21
CA TRP A 745 33.76 7.75 -5.51
C TRP A 745 32.64 8.62 -6.12
N ARG A 746 32.66 8.83 -7.45
CA ARG A 746 31.66 9.61 -8.21
C ARG A 746 31.07 8.78 -9.35
N ASP A 747 29.76 8.88 -9.58
CA ASP A 747 29.09 8.37 -10.79
C ASP A 747 29.36 9.33 -11.97
N GLU A 748 29.93 8.83 -13.06
CA GLU A 748 30.41 9.66 -14.19
C GLU A 748 29.30 10.48 -14.89
N HIS A 749 28.06 9.99 -14.86
CA HIS A 749 26.95 10.56 -15.60
C HIS A 749 26.17 11.60 -14.78
N THR A 750 25.92 11.31 -13.49
CA THR A 750 25.11 12.15 -12.58
C THR A 750 25.95 13.00 -11.64
N GLY A 751 27.21 12.62 -11.41
CA GLY A 751 28.08 13.20 -10.41
C GLY A 751 27.71 12.84 -8.96
N ALA A 752 26.75 11.94 -8.75
CA ALA A 752 26.41 11.38 -7.43
C ALA A 752 27.65 10.84 -6.71
N ALA A 753 27.74 11.02 -5.39
CA ALA A 753 28.94 10.72 -4.60
C ALA A 753 28.73 9.65 -3.51
N VAL A 754 29.78 8.85 -3.25
CA VAL A 754 29.86 7.94 -2.09
C VAL A 754 31.25 8.05 -1.45
N GLY A 755 31.31 8.48 -0.19
CA GLY A 755 32.55 8.63 0.59
C GLY A 755 32.88 7.42 1.46
N PHE A 756 34.17 7.04 1.51
CA PHE A 756 34.65 5.90 2.27
C PHE A 756 36.11 6.05 2.73
N VAL A 757 36.49 5.30 3.76
CA VAL A 757 37.85 5.24 4.31
C VAL A 757 38.40 3.81 4.19
N PRO A 758 39.55 3.58 3.52
CA PRO A 758 40.24 2.29 3.55
C PRO A 758 40.82 2.00 4.93
N GLN A 759 40.38 0.94 5.60
CA GLN A 759 40.87 0.55 6.93
C GLN A 759 41.00 -0.97 7.06
N ASP A 760 42.18 -1.47 7.45
CA ASP A 760 42.44 -2.91 7.70
C ASP A 760 42.02 -3.87 6.55
N GLY A 761 42.01 -3.40 5.30
CA GLY A 761 41.54 -4.17 4.13
C GLY A 761 40.01 -4.19 3.91
N PHE A 762 39.31 -3.25 4.54
CA PHE A 762 37.89 -2.94 4.35
C PHE A 762 37.74 -1.52 3.78
N ALA A 763 36.62 -1.25 3.11
CA ALA A 763 36.17 0.10 2.79
C ALA A 763 35.06 0.46 3.78
N ILE A 764 35.35 1.35 4.72
CA ILE A 764 34.40 1.84 5.71
C ILE A 764 33.64 3.01 5.08
N THR A 765 32.41 2.74 4.64
CA THR A 765 31.51 3.72 4.01
C THR A 765 30.62 4.31 5.11
N VAL A 766 30.39 5.62 5.14
CA VAL A 766 29.65 6.27 6.25
C VAL A 766 28.61 7.24 5.71
N GLY A 767 27.35 7.13 6.17
CA GLY A 767 26.25 7.94 5.65
C GLY A 767 25.78 7.55 4.26
N ASP A 768 24.70 8.17 3.81
CA ASP A 768 23.99 7.75 2.59
C ASP A 768 24.61 8.32 1.30
N PRO A 769 24.35 7.74 0.11
CA PRO A 769 24.83 8.28 -1.16
C PRO A 769 24.31 9.71 -1.40
N LEU A 770 25.21 10.64 -1.73
CA LEU A 770 24.82 12.03 -2.01
C LEU A 770 24.22 12.15 -3.42
N CYS A 771 22.94 11.83 -3.51
CA CYS A 771 22.11 11.94 -4.70
C CYS A 771 20.62 11.84 -4.36
N HIS A 772 19.75 12.05 -5.35
CA HIS A 772 18.31 11.84 -5.15
C HIS A 772 17.98 10.35 -4.94
N VAL A 773 17.07 10.02 -4.02
CA VAL A 773 16.80 8.64 -3.55
C VAL A 773 16.48 7.65 -4.68
N SER A 774 15.80 8.09 -5.75
CA SER A 774 15.54 7.25 -6.93
C SER A 774 16.82 6.71 -7.62
N GLN A 775 17.95 7.38 -7.42
CA GLN A 775 19.24 7.02 -8.00
C GLN A 775 20.04 6.03 -7.13
N TYR A 776 19.71 5.86 -5.84
CA TYR A 776 20.44 4.97 -4.89
C TYR A 776 20.71 3.58 -5.49
N THR A 777 19.67 2.97 -6.08
CA THR A 777 19.72 1.65 -6.72
C THR A 777 20.77 1.55 -7.85
N LYS A 778 21.06 2.64 -8.57
CA LYS A 778 22.15 2.71 -9.57
C LYS A 778 23.49 3.01 -8.90
N VAL A 779 23.54 4.09 -8.12
CA VAL A 779 24.75 4.67 -7.51
C VAL A 779 25.46 3.67 -6.60
N MET A 780 24.73 2.97 -5.73
CA MET A 780 25.29 1.89 -4.90
C MET A 780 25.84 0.71 -5.73
N THR A 781 25.25 0.41 -6.89
CA THR A 781 25.73 -0.67 -7.79
C THR A 781 27.07 -0.31 -8.41
N GLY A 782 27.24 0.95 -8.84
CA GLY A 782 28.51 1.47 -9.35
C GLY A 782 29.60 1.46 -8.26
N TYR A 783 29.31 2.07 -7.11
CA TYR A 783 30.22 2.12 -5.97
C TYR A 783 30.71 0.73 -5.52
N LEU A 784 29.80 -0.22 -5.29
CA LEU A 784 30.18 -1.57 -4.84
C LEU A 784 30.92 -2.36 -5.93
N THR A 785 30.75 -2.01 -7.20
CA THR A 785 31.53 -2.56 -8.32
C THR A 785 32.97 -2.02 -8.30
N TYR A 786 33.14 -0.70 -8.15
CA TYR A 786 34.43 -0.02 -8.01
C TYR A 786 35.25 -0.59 -6.82
N ILE A 787 34.63 -0.64 -5.63
CA ILE A 787 35.25 -1.16 -4.41
C ILE A 787 35.74 -2.61 -4.58
N LYS A 788 34.97 -3.45 -5.28
CA LYS A 788 35.30 -4.86 -5.52
C LYS A 788 36.36 -5.04 -6.62
N LYS A 789 36.25 -4.33 -7.75
CA LYS A 789 37.09 -4.56 -8.95
C LYS A 789 38.40 -3.77 -8.93
N GLU A 790 38.35 -2.50 -8.54
CA GLU A 790 39.48 -1.57 -8.68
C GLU A 790 40.22 -1.37 -7.37
N ARG A 791 39.50 -1.39 -6.23
CA ARG A 791 40.10 -1.20 -4.90
C ARG A 791 40.40 -2.49 -4.15
N ASN A 792 39.78 -3.62 -4.53
CA ASN A 792 39.93 -4.93 -3.88
C ASN A 792 39.66 -4.88 -2.35
N LEU A 793 38.76 -3.99 -1.92
CA LEU A 793 38.39 -3.80 -0.51
C LEU A 793 37.08 -4.51 -0.17
N LYS A 794 36.88 -4.83 1.11
CA LYS A 794 35.63 -5.43 1.61
C LYS A 794 34.72 -4.32 2.16
N PRO A 795 33.55 -4.05 1.56
CA PRO A 795 32.71 -2.94 2.00
C PRO A 795 32.01 -3.26 3.34
N ILE A 796 31.97 -2.25 4.21
CA ILE A 796 31.12 -2.17 5.41
C ILE A 796 30.52 -0.76 5.40
N TRP A 797 29.21 -0.64 5.59
CA TRP A 797 28.51 0.65 5.56
C TRP A 797 27.94 0.96 6.95
N LEU A 798 28.22 2.16 7.45
CA LEU A 798 27.88 2.63 8.79
C LEU A 798 27.01 3.89 8.72
N LEU A 799 26.21 4.13 9.75
CA LEU A 799 25.37 5.33 9.88
C LEU A 799 24.43 5.54 8.67
N VAL A 800 23.88 4.43 8.17
CA VAL A 800 23.00 4.40 6.99
C VAL A 800 21.57 4.78 7.38
N GLY A 801 20.89 5.59 6.56
CA GLY A 801 19.46 5.91 6.70
C GLY A 801 18.55 4.76 6.31
N HIS A 802 17.23 4.90 6.48
CA HIS A 802 16.27 3.83 6.22
C HIS A 802 16.20 3.46 4.73
N GLU A 803 16.13 4.46 3.85
CA GLU A 803 16.01 4.31 2.40
C GLU A 803 17.25 3.61 1.80
N ALA A 804 18.43 3.92 2.32
CA ALA A 804 19.67 3.27 1.92
C ALA A 804 19.83 1.87 2.56
N GLU A 805 19.35 1.67 3.79
CA GLU A 805 19.28 0.35 4.43
C GLU A 805 18.43 -0.61 3.61
N GLU A 806 17.23 -0.17 3.19
CA GLU A 806 16.27 -1.00 2.46
C GLU A 806 16.84 -1.44 1.11
N VAL A 807 17.53 -0.55 0.37
CA VAL A 807 18.21 -0.89 -0.89
C VAL A 807 19.32 -1.92 -0.67
N LEU A 808 20.18 -1.74 0.36
CA LEU A 808 21.25 -2.69 0.69
C LEU A 808 20.69 -4.05 1.15
N ALA A 809 19.61 -4.03 1.93
CA ALA A 809 18.93 -5.21 2.45
C ALA A 809 18.21 -6.01 1.34
N ALA A 810 17.39 -5.35 0.52
CA ALA A 810 16.50 -5.99 -0.44
C ALA A 810 17.22 -6.34 -1.75
N LYS A 811 17.96 -5.40 -2.35
CA LYS A 811 18.64 -5.62 -3.64
C LYS A 811 19.93 -6.43 -3.49
N PHE A 812 20.73 -6.13 -2.47
CA PHE A 812 22.06 -6.74 -2.31
C PHE A 812 22.10 -7.87 -1.26
N ASN A 813 20.99 -8.17 -0.56
CA ASN A 813 20.90 -9.22 0.47
C ASN A 813 21.92 -9.01 1.61
N TRP A 814 22.20 -7.75 1.96
CA TRP A 814 23.06 -7.41 3.09
C TRP A 814 22.33 -7.65 4.42
N ARG A 815 23.11 -7.81 5.49
CA ARG A 815 22.60 -7.93 6.86
C ARG A 815 22.77 -6.60 7.57
N THR A 816 21.77 -6.23 8.35
CA THR A 816 21.69 -4.90 8.94
C THR A 816 21.30 -4.99 10.42
N PHE A 817 21.66 -3.96 11.18
CA PHE A 817 21.23 -3.75 12.56
C PHE A 817 21.44 -2.29 12.95
N SER A 818 20.63 -1.77 13.86
CA SER A 818 20.84 -0.46 14.47
C SER A 818 21.41 -0.62 15.88
N VAL A 819 22.44 0.19 16.15
CA VAL A 819 23.04 0.45 17.47
C VAL A 819 23.42 1.94 17.63
N VAL A 820 23.22 2.75 16.59
CA VAL A 820 23.45 4.20 16.57
C VAL A 820 22.16 4.83 16.05
N ALA A 821 21.81 6.01 16.55
CA ALA A 821 20.70 6.81 16.07
C ALA A 821 21.13 8.27 15.94
N GLU A 822 20.75 8.92 14.85
CA GLU A 822 20.82 10.38 14.71
C GLU A 822 19.98 11.02 15.82
N GLN A 823 20.50 12.12 16.40
CA GLN A 823 19.96 12.70 17.64
C GLN A 823 19.23 13.99 17.31
N ARG A 824 17.98 13.87 16.84
CA ARG A 824 17.23 14.98 16.24
C ARG A 824 16.37 15.74 17.24
N VAL A 825 16.24 17.05 17.02
CA VAL A 825 15.42 18.00 17.76
C VAL A 825 14.55 18.75 16.75
N ASP A 826 13.25 18.87 17.03
CA ASP A 826 12.43 19.93 16.46
C ASP A 826 12.79 21.25 17.18
N PRO A 827 13.42 22.24 16.50
CA PRO A 827 13.90 23.44 17.16
C PRO A 827 12.76 24.45 17.43
N VAL A 828 11.59 24.27 16.80
CA VAL A 828 10.39 25.08 17.01
C VAL A 828 9.61 24.56 18.22
N ALA A 829 9.45 23.24 18.33
CA ALA A 829 8.73 22.57 19.43
C ALA A 829 9.65 22.11 20.58
N ASN A 830 10.86 22.67 20.72
CA ASN A 830 11.86 22.15 21.66
C ASN A 830 11.44 22.31 23.14
N ARG A 831 11.09 21.18 23.76
CA ARG A 831 10.69 21.08 25.18
C ARG A 831 11.77 21.58 26.14
N ALA A 832 13.06 21.49 25.80
CA ALA A 832 14.15 21.95 26.65
C ALA A 832 14.17 23.47 26.84
N ALA A 833 13.56 24.25 25.95
CA ALA A 833 13.35 25.68 26.16
C ALA A 833 12.53 25.99 27.43
N HIS A 834 11.72 25.03 27.90
CA HIS A 834 10.90 25.13 29.10
C HIS A 834 11.40 24.27 30.27
N ASP A 835 12.55 23.57 30.13
CA ASP A 835 13.08 22.74 31.21
C ASP A 835 13.66 23.59 32.37
N SER A 836 13.36 23.17 33.60
CA SER A 836 13.72 23.92 34.81
C SER A 836 15.20 23.83 35.19
N GLU A 837 15.92 22.75 34.85
CA GLU A 837 17.36 22.65 35.08
C GLU A 837 18.13 23.47 34.05
N VAL A 838 17.78 23.33 32.77
CA VAL A 838 18.36 24.09 31.64
C VAL A 838 18.18 25.58 31.89
N GLN A 839 16.96 26.04 32.17
CA GLN A 839 16.68 27.45 32.44
C GLN A 839 17.38 27.99 33.71
N LYS A 840 17.61 27.15 34.72
CA LYS A 840 18.39 27.52 35.92
C LYS A 840 19.87 27.71 35.61
N LYS A 841 20.44 26.88 34.71
CA LYS A 841 21.82 26.99 34.24
C LYS A 841 22.03 28.22 33.34
N ILE A 842 21.13 28.48 32.40
CA ILE A 842 21.19 29.67 31.53
C ILE A 842 21.24 30.95 32.39
N ARG A 843 20.31 31.07 33.35
CA ARG A 843 20.28 32.16 34.34
C ARG A 843 21.46 32.19 35.31
N HIS A 844 22.36 31.20 35.30
CA HIS A 844 23.63 31.28 35.99
C HIS A 844 24.72 31.88 35.10
N ALA A 845 24.85 31.40 33.86
CA ALA A 845 25.80 31.95 32.88
C ALA A 845 25.54 33.44 32.60
N GLU A 846 24.27 33.85 32.45
CA GLU A 846 23.87 35.25 32.30
C GLU A 846 24.34 36.13 33.49
N ARG A 847 24.23 35.61 34.73
CA ARG A 847 24.67 36.32 35.95
C ARG A 847 26.18 36.36 36.13
N GLU A 848 26.91 35.39 35.58
CA GLU A 848 28.38 35.44 35.46
C GLU A 848 28.87 36.34 34.31
N GLY A 849 27.94 36.99 33.60
CA GLY A 849 28.23 37.98 32.55
C GLY A 849 28.45 37.39 31.15
N VAL A 850 28.09 36.13 30.92
CA VAL A 850 28.26 35.46 29.63
C VAL A 850 27.36 36.10 28.56
N LYS A 851 27.95 36.45 27.41
CA LYS A 851 27.28 37.04 26.24
C LYS A 851 27.56 36.20 24.99
N ILE A 852 26.54 36.00 24.16
CA ILE A 852 26.66 35.28 22.88
C ILE A 852 26.84 36.29 21.74
N VAL A 853 27.65 35.93 20.76
CA VAL A 853 27.84 36.65 19.50
C VAL A 853 27.57 35.69 18.33
N ASP A 854 26.74 36.13 17.39
CA ASP A 854 26.31 35.36 16.23
C ASP A 854 27.03 35.83 14.95
N ILE A 855 27.50 34.89 14.15
CA ILE A 855 27.99 35.12 12.77
C ILE A 855 27.12 34.28 11.84
N ALA A 856 26.19 34.95 11.17
CA ALA A 856 25.21 34.33 10.29
C ALA A 856 25.84 33.61 9.08
N LEU A 857 25.10 32.66 8.51
CA LEU A 857 25.47 31.90 7.30
C LEU A 857 25.99 32.83 6.18
N GLY A 858 27.08 32.45 5.53
CA GLY A 858 27.69 33.22 4.44
C GLY A 858 28.28 34.58 4.85
N LYS A 859 28.53 34.83 6.15
CA LYS A 859 29.32 35.98 6.63
C LYS A 859 30.75 35.54 6.98
N PRO A 860 31.78 36.30 6.56
CA PRO A 860 33.16 35.96 6.87
C PRO A 860 33.43 36.11 8.36
N VAL A 861 33.96 35.05 8.99
CA VAL A 861 34.45 35.09 10.37
C VAL A 861 35.74 35.93 10.42
N PRO A 862 35.87 36.93 11.31
CA PRO A 862 37.09 37.72 11.44
C PRO A 862 38.29 36.88 11.90
N ASP A 863 39.47 37.10 11.32
CA ASP A 863 40.65 36.25 11.58
C ASP A 863 41.16 36.33 13.03
N GLU A 864 40.94 37.46 13.72
CA GLU A 864 41.19 37.58 15.16
C GLU A 864 40.34 36.61 15.98
N ILE A 865 39.07 36.41 15.59
CA ILE A 865 38.16 35.46 16.24
C ILE A 865 38.57 34.02 15.92
N LYS A 866 39.01 33.73 14.67
CA LYS A 866 39.57 32.42 14.31
C LYS A 866 40.76 32.08 15.20
N ALA A 867 41.77 32.95 15.26
CA ALA A 867 42.97 32.74 16.06
C ALA A 867 42.68 32.55 17.56
N LYS A 868 41.74 33.33 18.13
CA LYS A 868 41.30 33.18 19.52
C LYS A 868 40.60 31.83 19.76
N VAL A 869 39.70 31.42 18.88
CA VAL A 869 39.00 30.13 18.96
C VAL A 869 39.98 28.97 18.77
N ASP A 870 40.90 29.04 17.81
CA ASP A 870 41.91 28.00 17.56
C ASP A 870 42.84 27.79 18.76
N SER A 871 43.17 28.86 19.49
CA SER A 871 43.88 28.75 20.77
C SER A 871 43.06 27.96 21.79
N ARG A 872 41.78 28.32 21.98
CA ARG A 872 40.93 27.65 22.97
C ARG A 872 40.56 26.21 22.58
N VAL A 873 40.50 25.89 21.29
CA VAL A 873 40.41 24.51 20.79
C VAL A 873 41.67 23.71 21.16
N LYS A 874 42.87 24.29 21.01
CA LYS A 874 44.12 23.63 21.46
C LYS A 874 44.15 23.42 22.97
N ASP A 875 43.79 24.42 23.77
CA ASP A 875 43.69 24.29 25.23
C ASP A 875 42.71 23.19 25.64
N TRP A 876 41.54 23.14 24.98
CA TRP A 876 40.51 22.15 25.23
C TRP A 876 40.96 20.74 24.83
N LEU A 877 41.61 20.56 23.66
CA LEU A 877 42.21 19.29 23.26
C LEU A 877 43.27 18.82 24.27
N ALA A 878 44.16 19.70 24.71
CA ALA A 878 45.17 19.40 25.73
C ALA A 878 44.57 19.06 27.12
N SER A 879 43.38 19.58 27.45
CA SER A 879 42.73 19.32 28.73
C SER A 879 42.09 17.93 28.86
N ARG A 880 41.87 17.23 27.73
CA ARG A 880 41.08 15.99 27.64
C ARG A 880 41.86 14.76 28.10
N LYS A 881 41.13 13.80 28.70
CA LYS A 881 41.70 12.59 29.33
C LYS A 881 40.92 11.33 28.94
N GLY A 882 41.63 10.33 28.45
CA GLY A 882 41.07 9.03 28.01
C GLY A 882 40.94 8.92 26.49
N ARG A 883 40.95 7.68 25.99
CA ARG A 883 40.75 7.34 24.56
C ARG A 883 39.34 7.74 24.14
N GLN A 884 39.21 8.41 23.01
CA GLN A 884 37.91 8.86 22.50
C GLN A 884 37.41 7.99 21.35
N VAL A 885 36.18 8.30 20.96
CA VAL A 885 35.54 7.84 19.72
C VAL A 885 34.90 9.06 19.08
N HIS A 886 35.29 9.33 17.83
CA HIS A 886 34.80 10.46 17.05
C HIS A 886 34.77 10.12 15.55
N LEU A 887 33.85 10.77 14.80
CA LEU A 887 33.74 10.60 13.34
C LEU A 887 34.53 11.68 12.57
N THR A 888 34.54 12.90 13.10
CA THR A 888 35.23 14.06 12.51
C THR A 888 36.07 14.78 13.54
N GLU A 889 37.23 15.26 13.11
CA GLU A 889 38.12 16.12 13.88
C GLU A 889 37.49 17.51 14.09
N ILE A 890 38.19 18.42 14.75
CA ILE A 890 37.72 19.79 14.98
C ILE A 890 38.39 20.74 13.99
N HIS A 891 37.73 20.90 12.85
CA HIS A 891 38.07 21.83 11.78
C HIS A 891 36.94 22.86 11.65
N PRO A 892 36.87 23.91 12.50
CA PRO A 892 35.71 24.80 12.56
C PRO A 892 35.48 25.56 11.24
N TRP A 893 36.57 25.96 10.59
CA TRP A 893 36.61 26.83 9.40
C TRP A 893 36.60 26.08 8.06
N GLN A 894 36.58 24.75 8.06
CA GLN A 894 36.23 23.98 6.87
C GLN A 894 34.80 24.35 6.46
N ASP A 895 34.49 24.46 5.17
CA ASP A 895 33.13 24.65 4.66
C ASP A 895 32.36 25.81 5.33
N MET A 896 32.90 27.03 5.23
CA MET A 896 32.31 28.21 5.87
C MET A 896 30.97 28.64 5.23
N ASP A 897 30.78 28.38 3.94
CA ASP A 897 29.59 28.84 3.19
C ASP A 897 28.30 28.17 3.69
N HIS A 898 28.38 26.90 4.09
CA HIS A 898 27.27 26.13 4.66
C HIS A 898 27.27 26.13 6.20
N ARG A 899 28.08 26.98 6.87
CA ARG A 899 28.17 27.05 8.33
C ARG A 899 27.75 28.40 8.92
N GLN A 900 27.06 28.33 10.04
CA GLN A 900 26.74 29.46 10.92
C GLN A 900 27.45 29.26 12.27
N TYR A 901 28.00 30.33 12.82
CA TYR A 901 28.84 30.28 14.02
C TYR A 901 28.22 31.09 15.15
N HIS A 902 28.28 30.55 16.36
CA HIS A 902 27.92 31.21 17.60
C HIS A 902 29.10 31.05 18.55
N TYR A 903 29.56 32.13 19.19
CA TYR A 903 30.54 32.02 20.27
C TYR A 903 30.11 32.83 21.50
N ALA A 904 30.45 32.33 22.68
CA ALA A 904 30.18 33.00 23.93
C ALA A 904 31.46 33.63 24.49
N ILE A 905 31.36 34.85 25.01
CA ILE A 905 32.40 35.52 25.79
C ILE A 905 31.97 35.65 27.25
N ASP A 906 32.91 35.51 28.17
CA ASP A 906 32.72 35.82 29.58
C ASP A 906 32.86 37.34 29.88
N LYS A 907 32.69 37.71 31.15
CA LYS A 907 32.82 39.08 31.66
C LYS A 907 34.18 39.72 31.41
N ASP A 908 35.22 38.90 31.24
CA ASP A 908 36.62 39.30 31.02
C ASP A 908 36.95 39.35 29.51
N GLY A 909 35.93 39.24 28.65
CA GLY A 909 36.04 39.31 27.19
C GLY A 909 36.61 38.05 26.53
N THR A 910 36.74 36.97 27.30
CA THR A 910 37.44 35.75 26.90
C THR A 910 36.43 34.71 26.36
N ILE A 911 36.76 34.06 25.23
CA ILE A 911 35.81 33.16 24.54
C ILE A 911 35.62 31.87 25.35
N CYS A 912 34.47 31.70 26.00
CA CYS A 912 34.20 30.60 26.92
C CYS A 912 33.47 29.40 26.27
N ALA A 913 32.75 29.59 25.17
CA ALA A 913 32.13 28.48 24.42
C ALA A 913 32.01 28.77 22.92
N LEU A 914 31.85 27.70 22.12
CA LEU A 914 31.63 27.74 20.67
C LEU A 914 30.53 26.76 20.27
N VAL A 915 29.60 27.18 19.41
CA VAL A 915 28.67 26.31 18.68
C VAL A 915 28.80 26.59 17.18
N VAL A 916 28.91 25.52 16.39
CA VAL A 916 28.96 25.59 14.93
C VAL A 916 27.78 24.81 14.37
N MET A 917 26.92 25.49 13.63
CA MET A 917 25.75 24.94 12.96
C MET A 917 26.12 24.69 11.49
N ALA A 918 26.10 23.44 11.03
CA ALA A 918 26.30 23.10 9.62
C ALA A 918 24.95 22.85 8.93
N GLN A 919 24.80 23.34 7.70
CA GLN A 919 23.58 23.20 6.92
C GLN A 919 23.56 21.86 6.19
N LEU A 920 22.52 21.05 6.41
CA LEU A 920 22.33 19.74 5.79
C LEU A 920 21.34 19.85 4.62
N SER A 921 20.94 18.71 4.02
CA SER A 921 19.85 18.69 3.04
C SER A 921 18.59 19.42 3.54
N PRO A 922 17.69 19.86 2.64
CA PRO A 922 16.37 20.37 3.05
C PRO A 922 15.58 19.39 3.93
N ASP A 923 15.83 18.09 3.77
CA ASP A 923 15.16 17.01 4.52
C ASP A 923 15.75 16.81 5.92
N HIS A 924 17.07 16.83 6.08
CA HIS A 924 17.75 16.65 7.36
C HIS A 924 17.96 17.97 8.15
N GLY A 925 17.82 19.13 7.51
CA GLY A 925 17.78 20.45 8.13
C GLY A 925 19.15 21.04 8.44
N TRP A 926 19.58 20.92 9.70
CA TRP A 926 20.86 21.43 10.21
C TRP A 926 21.52 20.43 11.17
N GLN A 927 22.84 20.55 11.35
CA GLN A 927 23.60 19.83 12.36
C GLN A 927 24.20 20.80 13.39
N VAL A 928 24.09 20.49 14.68
CA VAL A 928 25.01 21.01 15.70
C VAL A 928 26.35 20.28 15.55
N LYS A 929 27.18 20.75 14.59
CA LYS A 929 28.42 20.08 14.16
C LYS A 929 29.49 20.10 15.25
N TYR A 930 29.62 21.23 15.94
CA TYR A 930 30.46 21.36 17.13
C TYR A 930 29.70 22.10 18.23
N SER A 931 29.89 21.67 19.48
CA SER A 931 29.39 22.33 20.69
C SER A 931 30.45 22.17 21.78
N LEU A 932 31.24 23.22 22.02
CA LEU A 932 32.47 23.18 22.82
C LEU A 932 32.37 24.13 24.01
N ASP A 933 32.60 23.61 25.21
CA ASP A 933 32.80 24.33 26.46
C ASP A 933 34.31 24.43 26.76
N PHE A 934 34.90 25.63 26.66
CA PHE A 934 36.35 25.77 26.80
C PHE A 934 36.78 25.73 28.29
N PRO A 935 38.03 25.28 28.61
CA PRO A 935 38.48 25.18 29.99
C PRO A 935 38.34 26.51 30.74
N GLY A 936 37.66 26.50 31.88
CA GLY A 936 37.35 27.70 32.68
C GLY A 936 36.00 28.38 32.38
N ALA A 937 35.19 27.85 31.44
CA ALA A 937 33.88 28.41 31.13
C ALA A 937 32.91 28.45 32.34
N PRO A 938 32.12 29.53 32.52
CA PRO A 938 31.08 29.58 33.55
C PRO A 938 30.03 28.47 33.39
N SER A 939 29.53 27.94 34.51
CA SER A 939 28.56 26.85 34.49
C SER A 939 27.23 27.28 33.86
N GLY A 940 26.75 26.51 32.87
CA GLY A 940 25.57 26.84 32.08
C GLY A 940 25.86 27.52 30.73
N SER A 941 27.13 27.85 30.43
CA SER A 941 27.49 28.53 29.17
C SER A 941 27.11 27.70 27.94
N ILE A 942 27.31 26.37 27.98
CA ILE A 942 27.04 25.48 26.85
C ILE A 942 25.53 25.28 26.60
N GLU A 943 24.74 25.13 27.66
CA GLU A 943 23.28 25.08 27.56
C GLU A 943 22.70 26.38 27.01
N TYR A 944 23.26 27.53 27.39
CA TYR A 944 22.85 28.84 26.88
C TYR A 944 23.13 28.98 25.38
N ILE A 945 24.37 28.74 24.94
CA ILE A 945 24.73 28.93 23.53
C ILE A 945 24.06 27.92 22.58
N VAL A 946 23.86 26.67 23.01
CA VAL A 946 23.14 25.67 22.19
C VAL A 946 21.65 25.99 22.10
N THR A 947 21.01 26.40 23.20
CA THR A 947 19.58 26.78 23.19
C THR A 947 19.35 28.02 22.31
N HIS A 948 20.29 28.98 22.34
CA HIS A 948 20.28 30.15 21.45
C HIS A 948 20.45 29.76 19.98
N ALA A 949 21.45 28.93 19.64
CA ALA A 949 21.69 28.48 18.28
C ALA A 949 20.47 27.74 17.67
N LEU A 950 19.84 26.85 18.45
CA LEU A 950 18.60 26.17 18.06
C LEU A 950 17.45 27.18 17.79
N LYS A 951 17.29 28.19 18.65
CA LYS A 951 16.29 29.24 18.46
C LYS A 951 16.55 30.08 17.20
N VAL A 952 17.81 30.38 16.89
CA VAL A 952 18.17 31.15 15.68
C VAL A 952 17.87 30.36 14.40
N VAL A 953 18.14 29.05 14.35
CA VAL A 953 17.78 28.24 13.17
C VAL A 953 16.27 27.94 13.08
N ALA A 954 15.55 27.87 14.22
CA ALA A 954 14.08 27.85 14.19
C ALA A 954 13.51 29.12 13.53
N GLN A 955 14.08 30.29 13.85
CA GLN A 955 13.68 31.57 13.26
C GLN A 955 13.99 31.69 11.76
N SER A 956 14.94 30.92 11.23
CA SER A 956 15.20 30.80 9.78
C SER A 956 14.43 29.65 9.09
N GLY A 957 13.46 29.04 9.79
CA GLY A 957 12.54 28.05 9.22
C GLY A 957 13.04 26.59 9.29
N ALA A 958 14.05 26.27 10.10
CA ALA A 958 14.46 24.88 10.29
C ALA A 958 13.38 24.08 11.04
N THR A 959 12.93 22.96 10.45
CA THR A 959 11.97 22.03 11.07
C THR A 959 12.64 20.87 11.83
N THR A 960 13.96 20.72 11.69
CA THR A 960 14.75 19.65 12.32
C THR A 960 16.22 20.08 12.44
N VAL A 961 16.85 19.70 13.54
CA VAL A 961 18.28 19.84 13.80
C VAL A 961 18.79 18.54 14.41
N THR A 962 19.92 17.99 13.95
CA THR A 962 20.56 16.84 14.60
C THR A 962 21.86 17.21 15.33
N PHE A 963 22.17 16.52 16.43
CA PHE A 963 23.50 16.56 17.05
C PHE A 963 24.49 15.54 16.44
N GLY A 964 24.13 14.84 15.36
CA GLY A 964 24.89 13.72 14.80
C GLY A 964 24.69 12.40 15.58
N GLY A 965 24.99 11.27 14.95
CA GLY A 965 24.81 9.92 15.51
C GLY A 965 25.30 9.73 16.96
N GLY A 966 24.40 9.27 17.82
CA GLY A 966 24.66 8.86 19.20
C GLY A 966 24.49 7.34 19.37
N ALA A 967 25.30 6.73 20.24
CA ALA A 967 25.19 5.30 20.52
C ALA A 967 23.93 5.01 21.36
N THR A 968 23.08 4.13 20.84
CA THR A 968 21.79 3.78 21.47
C THR A 968 21.98 2.80 22.63
N ALA A 969 21.07 2.81 23.59
CA ALA A 969 21.07 1.81 24.68
C ALA A 969 20.58 0.40 24.25
N ARG A 970 20.16 0.20 23.00
CA ARG A 970 19.44 -0.99 22.54
C ARG A 970 19.99 -1.55 21.23
N PHE A 971 20.28 -2.84 21.18
CA PHE A 971 20.60 -3.52 19.92
C PHE A 971 19.31 -3.88 19.17
N SER A 972 19.07 -3.27 18.01
CA SER A 972 17.91 -3.52 17.17
C SER A 972 18.30 -4.33 15.92
N PRO A 973 17.90 -5.60 15.77
CA PRO A 973 18.20 -6.38 14.57
C PRO A 973 17.39 -5.88 13.37
N GLY A 974 18.06 -5.64 12.24
CA GLY A 974 17.42 -5.24 10.99
C GLY A 974 17.22 -6.41 10.02
N HIS A 975 17.10 -6.10 8.74
CA HIS A 975 16.96 -7.06 7.66
C HIS A 975 18.06 -8.13 7.62
N ASN A 976 17.65 -9.33 7.18
CA ASN A 976 18.49 -10.51 6.97
C ASN A 976 19.30 -11.00 8.19
N LEU A 977 19.03 -10.48 9.40
CA LEU A 977 19.71 -10.85 10.65
C LEU A 977 18.76 -11.59 11.62
N LYS A 978 18.96 -12.90 11.80
CA LYS A 978 18.10 -13.75 12.66
C LYS A 978 18.90 -14.68 13.57
N GLY A 979 18.26 -15.16 14.64
CA GLY A 979 18.73 -16.27 15.48
C GLY A 979 19.99 -15.96 16.32
N THR A 980 20.92 -16.92 16.36
CA THR A 980 22.11 -16.87 17.23
C THR A 980 23.04 -15.69 16.94
N ARG A 981 23.12 -15.20 15.69
CA ARG A 981 23.99 -14.07 15.32
C ARG A 981 23.59 -12.77 16.01
N VAL A 982 22.28 -12.56 16.25
CA VAL A 982 21.76 -11.42 17.03
C VAL A 982 22.30 -11.46 18.46
N LYS A 983 22.25 -12.64 19.11
CA LYS A 983 22.75 -12.82 20.49
C LYS A 983 24.25 -12.58 20.61
N VAL A 984 25.04 -12.90 19.58
CA VAL A 984 26.49 -12.65 19.55
C VAL A 984 26.81 -11.18 19.33
N LEU A 985 26.21 -10.55 18.31
CA LEU A 985 26.45 -9.13 18.01
C LEU A 985 25.95 -8.21 19.13
N SER A 986 24.78 -8.49 19.70
CA SER A 986 24.27 -7.76 20.86
C SER A 986 25.22 -7.86 22.06
N ARG A 987 25.70 -9.05 22.43
CA ARG A 987 26.69 -9.20 23.52
C ARG A 987 28.00 -8.47 23.26
N ALA A 988 28.50 -8.48 22.01
CA ALA A 988 29.69 -7.73 21.63
C ALA A 988 29.47 -6.21 21.75
N TYR A 989 28.32 -5.71 21.28
CA TYR A 989 27.96 -4.30 21.39
C TYR A 989 27.87 -3.83 22.84
N HIS A 990 27.13 -4.52 23.71
CA HIS A 990 27.00 -4.13 25.12
C HIS A 990 28.35 -4.10 25.85
N ALA A 991 29.26 -5.02 25.53
CA ALA A 991 30.62 -5.00 26.10
C ALA A 991 31.42 -3.76 25.64
N ILE A 992 31.37 -3.43 24.34
CA ILE A 992 32.06 -2.26 23.76
C ILE A 992 31.46 -0.95 24.30
N ALA A 993 30.14 -0.83 24.29
CA ALA A 993 29.43 0.36 24.78
C ALA A 993 29.68 0.62 26.27
N SER A 994 29.80 -0.45 27.08
CA SER A 994 30.15 -0.35 28.50
C SER A 994 31.64 -0.09 28.76
N GLU A 995 32.58 -0.62 27.95
CA GLU A 995 34.03 -0.35 28.08
C GLU A 995 34.37 1.09 27.66
N LEU A 996 33.65 1.64 26.66
CA LEU A 996 33.87 2.97 26.08
C LEU A 996 32.86 4.05 26.54
N LYS A 997 31.90 3.71 27.41
CA LYS A 997 30.86 4.63 27.95
C LYS A 997 30.08 5.42 26.88
N LEU A 998 29.73 4.76 25.77
CA LEU A 998 29.25 5.45 24.56
C LEU A 998 27.89 6.15 24.74
N THR A 999 27.04 5.66 25.66
CA THR A 999 25.68 6.19 25.91
C THR A 999 25.67 7.50 26.72
N ASN A 1000 26.74 7.83 27.45
CA ASN A 1000 26.79 9.03 28.31
C ASN A 1000 26.65 10.37 27.55
N LYS A 1001 26.86 10.39 26.23
CA LYS A 1001 26.62 11.57 25.38
C LYS A 1001 25.13 11.75 25.01
N THR A 1002 24.35 10.67 25.03
CA THR A 1002 22.92 10.66 24.65
C THR A 1002 22.09 11.36 25.72
N GLU A 1003 22.32 11.06 27.01
CA GLU A 1003 21.63 11.66 28.16
C GLU A 1003 21.65 13.21 28.17
N PHE A 1004 22.74 13.84 27.71
CA PHE A 1004 22.84 15.30 27.61
C PHE A 1004 21.98 15.86 26.46
N ARG A 1005 21.86 15.13 25.35
CA ARG A 1005 21.09 15.53 24.16
C ARG A 1005 19.60 15.34 24.38
N GLU A 1006 19.20 14.27 25.07
CA GLU A 1006 17.83 14.06 25.56
C GLU A 1006 17.36 15.25 26.41
N LYS A 1007 18.21 15.78 27.32
CA LYS A 1007 17.92 16.99 28.10
C LYS A 1007 17.79 18.27 27.26
N LEU A 1008 18.32 18.28 26.03
CA LEU A 1008 18.14 19.36 25.05
C LEU A 1008 16.99 19.10 24.07
N GLY A 1009 16.15 18.10 24.34
CA GLY A 1009 14.94 17.76 23.60
C GLY A 1009 15.14 16.73 22.49
N ALA A 1010 16.29 16.06 22.41
CA ALA A 1010 16.59 15.14 21.31
C ALA A 1010 15.82 13.81 21.39
N VAL A 1011 15.51 13.25 20.22
CA VAL A 1011 14.95 11.92 20.01
C VAL A 1011 15.85 11.06 19.11
N GLU A 1012 15.80 9.74 19.30
CA GLU A 1012 16.57 8.77 18.51
C GLU A 1012 15.91 8.52 17.14
N ASP A 1013 16.59 8.91 16.06
CA ASP A 1013 16.27 8.55 14.67
C ASP A 1013 17.18 7.39 14.19
N PRO A 1014 16.69 6.15 14.05
CA PRO A 1014 17.55 4.97 13.92
C PRO A 1014 18.45 4.94 12.68
N SER A 1015 19.76 4.77 12.90
CA SER A 1015 20.76 4.60 11.84
C SER A 1015 21.30 3.16 11.84
N TYR A 1016 21.71 2.67 10.67
CA TYR A 1016 22.01 1.26 10.46
C TYR A 1016 23.48 0.96 10.15
N VAL A 1017 23.93 -0.22 10.56
CA VAL A 1017 25.20 -0.84 10.19
C VAL A 1017 24.90 -1.98 9.22
N CYS A 1018 25.24 -1.78 7.95
CA CYS A 1018 24.92 -2.67 6.85
C CYS A 1018 26.18 -3.37 6.34
N TYR A 1019 26.14 -4.69 6.16
CA TYR A 1019 27.30 -5.45 5.69
C TYR A 1019 26.93 -6.67 4.82
N PRO A 1020 27.76 -7.05 3.84
CA PRO A 1020 27.53 -8.23 3.01
C PRO A 1020 27.42 -9.52 3.83
N PRO A 1021 26.76 -10.57 3.33
CA PRO A 1021 26.84 -11.91 3.90
C PRO A 1021 28.31 -12.31 4.16
N HIS A 1022 28.64 -12.62 5.42
CA HIS A 1022 29.99 -12.98 5.89
C HIS A 1022 31.05 -11.84 5.88
N GLY A 1023 30.66 -10.58 5.61
CA GLY A 1023 31.54 -9.41 5.68
C GLY A 1023 31.98 -9.07 7.11
N LEU A 1024 31.03 -8.92 8.05
CA LEU A 1024 31.33 -8.61 9.44
C LEU A 1024 31.71 -9.87 10.25
N GLY A 1025 33.03 -10.07 10.38
CA GLY A 1025 33.67 -11.00 11.33
C GLY A 1025 34.67 -10.25 12.24
N PRO A 1026 35.51 -10.96 13.03
CA PRO A 1026 36.42 -10.34 14.01
C PRO A 1026 37.32 -9.24 13.43
N LEU A 1027 37.84 -9.43 12.21
CA LEU A 1027 38.67 -8.41 11.53
C LEU A 1027 37.86 -7.18 11.10
N GLY A 1028 36.59 -7.34 10.69
CA GLY A 1028 35.71 -6.21 10.36
C GLY A 1028 35.30 -5.43 11.60
N VAL A 1029 35.07 -6.11 12.73
CA VAL A 1029 34.86 -5.44 14.03
C VAL A 1029 36.11 -4.69 14.47
N LYS A 1030 37.30 -5.25 14.26
CA LYS A 1030 38.57 -4.53 14.49
C LYS A 1030 38.69 -3.30 13.58
N ALA A 1031 38.39 -3.43 12.28
CA ALA A 1031 38.44 -2.31 11.33
C ALA A 1031 37.51 -1.14 11.75
N ILE A 1032 36.29 -1.44 12.18
CA ILE A 1032 35.35 -0.43 12.71
C ILE A 1032 35.89 0.23 13.99
N LEU A 1033 36.43 -0.55 14.93
CA LEU A 1033 37.01 -0.03 16.18
C LEU A 1033 38.29 0.79 15.96
N ASN A 1034 39.05 0.48 14.91
CA ASN A 1034 40.22 1.24 14.48
C ASN A 1034 39.79 2.56 13.81
N PHE A 1035 38.87 2.52 12.85
CA PHE A 1035 38.35 3.70 12.13
C PHE A 1035 37.80 4.80 13.07
N PHE A 1036 37.16 4.39 14.17
CA PHE A 1036 36.53 5.27 15.14
C PHE A 1036 37.44 5.71 16.30
N GLY A 1037 38.62 5.12 16.48
CA GLY A 1037 39.47 5.37 17.64
C GLY A 1037 40.67 6.23 17.29
N ASP A 1038 40.95 7.22 18.14
CA ASP A 1038 42.24 7.93 18.13
C ASP A 1038 43.42 6.94 18.32
N ASP A 1039 44.58 7.27 17.73
CA ASP A 1039 45.85 6.54 17.90
C ASP A 1039 46.41 6.67 19.34
#